data_AF-A0A6A6W6L2-F1
#
_entry.id   AF-A0A6A6W6L2-F1
#
_cell.length_a   1.000
_cell.length_b   1.000
_cell.length_c   1.000
_cell.angle_alpha   90.00
_cell.angle_beta   90.00
_cell.angle_gamma   90.00
#
_symmetry.space_group_name_H-M   'P 1'
#
loop_
_entity.id
_entity.type
_entity.pdbx_description
1 polymer ?
#
loop_
_entity_poly.entity_id
_entity_poly.type
_entity_poly.pdbx_seq_one_letter_code
_entity_poly.pdbx_strand_id
1 'polypeptide(L)'
;LILILGAGAWADVRRGDGSICDCGFRDSSSGNIFTDGMVTFFNESSTFDDGWIVQSYKNKKEKGWNSVFRQGATPNNVYLDSSSDSAQLYIDPFLKNHLVMGSSIQTDRRDIMFGSFRAKMKPPGMDNGGGSALSMLLQMNDTQSMEFMLMNTDIPNDSYAWVGTFVNGEFPDRNLGSNFSVLANGSKEIGIESPWNFTEYKIDWDATTLNFTIGSNTTRRVVKAKQPDLPAVPVPFEIKHWSTGNYYSMQGPPTKRGFAGVEWVRMFFNSTTTDARDFDARCIPSLACSVDDTTLRGVSSYNATALEKYEHKHPKEPKRVPAIVIAVFCLSVSFLVLCHAIYIWEPWKLVREPSSRSTSRTDVPTHSPLGTPMISPIGTPLISPHERSLAEDYLTLNDGNIEDDTMTKDQIRNSEAASSVEQAGPEPVKKPLNEAKRARVDYLAGIVAFCAVIVTVQHFCLSFVPAAISPGDRVVHHSSENFVRMYVSPVILSQLWLGLFFTSSCRFMVDRYLEDGDLRHIASVAVRRIPRFMIPVTAIVLIEYFLIDAGATRFLQYTPSITWSQWPYVERFPSFAIFLNEMLELGFLIPNGFPQIVFHYCTGVLWTVAVQLQSTWLILLSILVIREIRNPWKRMSFYAFCIVNGWYAQSWNAYFYVGILLSDLDITYKYRKYLHSHLWVYYPLVTTCTLLAIGAVVSNITPQLTKFNLSVSENGWHPDWATASPVTQTKGSQYPEYFVPRLNGLIAASSLQTIIEISPFMQMILSNRVLQTIFPHIFTIYLIHGVIFWSWGSWLLVFLTDHNFSYDVSVTLVGVTSYAILGLVVPILTPMTDVLGMDLARHWWAFASQIQPPKRSTMFPFPDNLLRNR
;
A
#
# COMPACT_ATOMS: atom_id res chain seq x y z
N LEU A 1 -15.25 -39.93 -27.25
CA LEU A 1 -15.46 -40.90 -28.34
C LEU A 1 -16.96 -41.06 -28.56
N ILE A 2 -17.52 -40.31 -29.50
CA ILE A 2 -18.67 -40.55 -30.39
C ILE A 2 -18.64 -39.29 -31.26
N LEU A 3 -18.01 -39.43 -32.43
CA LEU A 3 -17.95 -38.44 -33.50
C LEU A 3 -19.28 -38.56 -34.24
N ILE A 4 -20.19 -37.60 -34.05
CA ILE A 4 -21.29 -37.38 -34.98
C ILE A 4 -20.79 -36.30 -35.94
N LEU A 5 -20.32 -36.75 -37.10
CA LEU A 5 -20.09 -35.90 -38.28
C LEU A 5 -21.47 -35.44 -38.79
N GLY A 6 -21.97 -34.35 -38.23
CA GLY A 6 -22.99 -33.54 -38.86
C GLY A 6 -22.29 -32.59 -39.83
N ALA A 7 -22.44 -32.81 -41.13
CA ALA A 7 -22.08 -31.83 -42.15
C ALA A 7 -23.02 -30.62 -42.02
N GLY A 8 -22.66 -29.65 -41.18
CA GLY A 8 -23.24 -28.32 -41.18
C GLY A 8 -22.75 -27.57 -42.42
N ALA A 9 -23.67 -26.98 -43.18
CA ALA A 9 -23.37 -26.23 -44.37
C ALA A 9 -22.50 -25.01 -44.03
N TRP A 10 -21.24 -25.01 -44.47
CA TRP A 10 -20.36 -23.86 -44.40
C TRP A 10 -20.90 -22.79 -45.38
N ALA A 11 -21.65 -21.82 -44.86
CA ALA A 11 -22.28 -20.80 -45.66
C ALA A 11 -21.34 -19.61 -45.85
N ASP A 12 -20.65 -19.54 -46.99
CA ASP A 12 -19.85 -18.37 -47.37
C ASP A 12 -20.65 -17.06 -47.26
N VAL A 13 -19.96 -15.93 -47.05
CA VAL A 13 -20.64 -14.62 -47.00
C VAL A 13 -21.27 -14.31 -48.35
N ARG A 14 -22.59 -14.16 -48.36
CA ARG A 14 -23.40 -13.91 -49.56
C ARG A 14 -24.00 -12.52 -49.55
N ARG A 15 -24.15 -11.92 -50.72
CA ARG A 15 -24.99 -10.75 -50.96
C ARG A 15 -26.47 -11.13 -50.94
N GLY A 16 -27.35 -10.12 -50.89
CA GLY A 16 -28.80 -10.32 -50.96
C GLY A 16 -29.29 -10.98 -52.26
N ASP A 17 -28.49 -10.97 -53.34
CA ASP A 17 -28.76 -11.67 -54.60
C ASP A 17 -28.24 -13.13 -54.62
N GLY A 18 -27.64 -13.60 -53.54
CA GLY A 18 -27.09 -14.95 -53.38
C GLY A 18 -25.67 -15.13 -53.91
N SER A 19 -25.04 -14.09 -54.50
CA SER A 19 -23.65 -14.15 -54.95
C SER A 19 -22.67 -14.20 -53.78
N ILE A 20 -21.58 -14.97 -53.92
CA ILE A 20 -20.58 -15.18 -52.88
C ILE A 20 -19.46 -14.14 -53.01
N CYS A 21 -19.01 -13.62 -51.87
CA CYS A 21 -17.90 -12.66 -51.78
C CYS A 21 -16.53 -13.36 -51.73
N ASP A 22 -16.16 -14.11 -52.77
CA ASP A 22 -14.92 -14.90 -52.81
C ASP A 22 -13.64 -14.05 -52.84
N CYS A 23 -13.75 -12.80 -53.29
CA CYS A 23 -12.61 -11.87 -53.42
C CYS A 23 -12.48 -10.85 -52.28
N GLY A 24 -12.98 -11.23 -51.10
CA GLY A 24 -12.86 -10.45 -49.88
C GLY A 24 -13.71 -9.18 -49.87
N PHE A 25 -13.38 -8.29 -48.94
CA PHE A 25 -14.20 -7.14 -48.56
C PHE A 25 -13.40 -5.85 -48.60
N ARG A 26 -13.84 -4.89 -49.41
CA ARG A 26 -13.19 -3.60 -49.58
C ARG A 26 -13.88 -2.53 -48.76
N ASP A 27 -13.11 -1.85 -47.92
CA ASP A 27 -13.54 -0.64 -47.24
C ASP A 27 -13.25 0.57 -48.13
N SER A 28 -14.31 1.26 -48.55
CA SER A 28 -14.24 2.42 -49.44
C SER A 28 -13.54 3.62 -48.79
N SER A 29 -13.59 3.72 -47.46
CA SER A 29 -13.08 4.85 -46.69
C SER A 29 -11.57 4.77 -46.43
N SER A 30 -11.08 3.57 -46.09
CA SER A 30 -9.65 3.32 -45.81
C SER A 30 -8.88 2.82 -47.03
N GLY A 31 -9.57 2.26 -48.03
CA GLY A 31 -8.96 1.59 -49.17
C GLY A 31 -8.47 0.18 -48.86
N ASN A 32 -8.65 -0.31 -47.63
CA ASN A 32 -8.21 -1.63 -47.20
C ASN A 32 -9.09 -2.74 -47.79
N ILE A 33 -8.47 -3.90 -48.00
CA ILE A 33 -9.15 -5.12 -48.44
C ILE A 33 -8.93 -6.18 -47.36
N PHE A 34 -10.02 -6.78 -46.89
CA PHE A 34 -10.02 -7.84 -45.89
C PHE A 34 -10.30 -9.18 -46.55
N THR A 35 -9.62 -10.25 -46.10
CA THR A 35 -9.76 -11.59 -46.68
C THR A 35 -11.06 -12.27 -46.28
N ASP A 36 -11.50 -12.04 -45.03
CA ASP A 36 -12.59 -12.76 -44.38
C ASP A 36 -13.65 -11.80 -43.84
N GLY A 37 -14.88 -12.31 -43.72
CA GLY A 37 -16.02 -11.56 -43.18
C GLY A 37 -16.94 -12.46 -42.35
N MET A 38 -17.53 -11.87 -41.32
CA MET A 38 -18.56 -12.50 -40.51
C MET A 38 -19.65 -11.47 -40.24
N VAL A 39 -20.84 -11.75 -40.76
CA VAL A 39 -21.99 -10.84 -40.72
C VAL A 39 -23.22 -11.56 -40.19
N THR A 40 -23.64 -11.15 -39.00
CA THR A 40 -24.80 -11.73 -38.30
C THR A 40 -25.80 -10.64 -37.97
N PHE A 41 -27.04 -10.86 -38.35
CA PHE A 41 -28.19 -10.03 -38.03
C PHE A 41 -29.09 -10.83 -37.09
N PHE A 42 -29.17 -10.40 -35.82
CA PHE A 42 -29.80 -11.19 -34.77
C PHE A 42 -31.33 -11.11 -34.80
N ASN A 43 -31.90 -10.11 -35.48
CA ASN A 43 -33.32 -10.04 -35.79
C ASN A 43 -33.79 -11.13 -36.77
N GLU A 44 -32.89 -11.62 -37.63
CA GLU A 44 -33.19 -12.62 -38.67
C GLU A 44 -32.81 -14.05 -38.23
N SER A 45 -32.13 -14.19 -37.09
CA SER A 45 -31.56 -15.46 -36.61
C SER A 45 -32.43 -16.06 -35.50
N SER A 46 -32.77 -17.35 -35.62
CA SER A 46 -33.50 -18.10 -34.59
C SER A 46 -32.58 -18.88 -33.63
N THR A 47 -31.33 -19.11 -34.03
CA THR A 47 -30.28 -19.76 -33.23
C THR A 47 -28.92 -19.08 -33.46
N PHE A 48 -27.94 -19.37 -32.59
CA PHE A 48 -26.56 -18.86 -32.69
C PHE A 48 -25.64 -19.82 -33.47
N ASP A 49 -26.17 -20.72 -34.28
CA ASP A 49 -25.42 -21.90 -34.78
C ASP A 49 -24.32 -21.57 -35.81
N ASP A 50 -24.34 -20.38 -36.42
CA ASP A 50 -23.37 -19.96 -37.44
C ASP A 50 -22.21 -19.13 -36.84
N GLY A 51 -21.17 -19.82 -36.36
CA GLY A 51 -19.89 -19.20 -35.98
C GLY A 51 -19.84 -18.55 -34.57
N TRP A 52 -20.88 -18.72 -33.76
CA TRP A 52 -20.95 -18.18 -32.39
C TRP A 52 -20.97 -19.29 -31.33
N ILE A 53 -20.34 -19.01 -30.20
CA ILE A 53 -20.31 -19.84 -29.00
C ILE A 53 -20.92 -19.02 -27.86
N VAL A 54 -22.06 -19.49 -27.36
CA VAL A 54 -22.64 -18.96 -26.12
C VAL A 54 -21.83 -19.50 -24.93
N GLN A 55 -21.17 -18.61 -24.20
CA GLN A 55 -20.26 -19.01 -23.14
C GLN A 55 -20.99 -19.36 -21.84
N SER A 56 -20.43 -20.32 -21.10
CA SER A 56 -20.84 -20.66 -19.74
C SER A 56 -19.61 -20.75 -18.84
N TYR A 57 -19.49 -19.80 -17.90
CA TYR A 57 -18.36 -19.78 -16.96
C TYR A 57 -18.72 -19.06 -15.66
N LYS A 58 -17.93 -19.33 -14.62
CA LYS A 58 -17.98 -18.62 -13.34
C LYS A 58 -16.55 -18.37 -12.89
N ASN A 59 -16.15 -17.12 -12.81
CA ASN A 59 -14.80 -16.80 -12.39
C ASN A 59 -14.62 -17.06 -10.90
N LYS A 60 -13.48 -17.65 -10.55
CA LYS A 60 -13.09 -17.86 -9.14
C LYS A 60 -12.56 -16.58 -8.51
N LYS A 61 -11.97 -15.70 -9.32
CA LYS A 61 -11.36 -14.42 -8.95
C LYS A 61 -11.41 -13.45 -10.11
N GLU A 62 -11.42 -12.16 -9.83
CA GLU A 62 -11.30 -11.07 -10.80
C GLU A 62 -10.08 -10.24 -10.48
N LYS A 63 -9.46 -9.70 -11.53
CA LYS A 63 -8.38 -8.74 -11.40
C LYS A 63 -8.95 -7.33 -11.26
N GLY A 64 -8.39 -6.56 -10.34
CA GLY A 64 -8.63 -5.13 -10.20
C GLY A 64 -8.73 -4.70 -8.75
N TRP A 65 -8.15 -3.55 -8.44
CA TRP A 65 -8.12 -2.96 -7.09
C TRP A 65 -9.50 -2.74 -6.47
N ASN A 66 -10.50 -2.50 -7.32
CA ASN A 66 -11.87 -2.17 -6.90
C ASN A 66 -12.90 -3.21 -7.35
N SER A 67 -12.47 -4.33 -7.95
CA SER A 67 -13.35 -5.38 -8.48
C SER A 67 -13.76 -6.33 -7.34
N VAL A 68 -14.82 -5.97 -6.61
CA VAL A 68 -15.30 -6.74 -5.44
C VAL A 68 -16.20 -7.91 -5.84
N PHE A 69 -16.90 -7.79 -6.98
CA PHE A 69 -17.76 -8.85 -7.50
C PHE A 69 -17.06 -9.62 -8.60
N ARG A 70 -17.31 -10.93 -8.62
CA ARG A 70 -16.86 -11.84 -9.67
C ARG A 70 -17.89 -11.89 -10.79
N GLN A 71 -17.41 -11.99 -12.02
CA GLN A 71 -18.28 -12.12 -13.18
C GLN A 71 -18.47 -13.60 -13.54
N GLY A 72 -19.60 -13.91 -14.14
CA GLY A 72 -19.88 -15.20 -14.78
C GLY A 72 -20.83 -15.01 -15.94
N ALA A 73 -20.93 -16.01 -16.80
CA ALA A 73 -21.87 -16.04 -17.91
C ALA A 73 -22.68 -17.34 -17.88
N THR A 74 -23.97 -17.24 -18.22
CA THR A 74 -24.85 -18.40 -18.37
C THR A 74 -25.61 -18.34 -19.70
N PRO A 75 -25.76 -19.47 -20.41
CA PRO A 75 -26.56 -19.51 -21.64
C PRO A 75 -28.00 -19.07 -21.45
N ASN A 76 -28.56 -19.26 -20.24
CA ASN A 76 -29.94 -18.85 -19.90
C ASN A 76 -30.15 -17.32 -19.92
N ASN A 77 -29.09 -16.53 -20.05
CA ASN A 77 -29.15 -15.08 -20.14
C ASN A 77 -28.97 -14.56 -21.56
N VAL A 78 -28.91 -15.43 -22.55
CA VAL A 78 -28.87 -15.06 -23.98
C VAL A 78 -30.21 -15.43 -24.61
N TYR A 79 -30.93 -14.45 -25.13
CA TYR A 79 -32.21 -14.66 -25.79
C TYR A 79 -32.17 -14.11 -27.21
N LEU A 80 -32.59 -14.94 -28.16
CA LEU A 80 -33.00 -14.54 -29.50
C LEU A 80 -34.50 -14.77 -29.55
N ASP A 81 -35.29 -13.70 -29.43
CA ASP A 81 -36.72 -13.80 -29.65
C ASP A 81 -37.04 -13.27 -31.05
N SER A 82 -37.74 -14.06 -31.85
CA SER A 82 -38.28 -13.66 -33.16
C SER A 82 -39.19 -12.43 -33.10
N SER A 83 -39.73 -12.10 -31.92
CA SER A 83 -40.51 -10.88 -31.68
C SER A 83 -39.66 -9.65 -31.37
N SER A 84 -38.38 -9.85 -31.07
CA SER A 84 -37.43 -8.79 -30.76
C SER A 84 -36.44 -8.61 -31.91
N ASP A 85 -36.27 -7.39 -32.39
CA ASP A 85 -35.33 -7.08 -33.48
C ASP A 85 -33.84 -7.15 -33.05
N SER A 86 -33.48 -7.88 -31.99
CA SER A 86 -32.10 -7.91 -31.46
C SER A 86 -31.84 -9.11 -30.55
N ALA A 87 -30.57 -9.53 -30.45
CA ALA A 87 -30.11 -10.43 -29.39
C ALA A 87 -30.14 -9.70 -28.03
N GLN A 88 -30.88 -10.28 -27.08
CA GLN A 88 -31.00 -9.75 -25.73
C GLN A 88 -30.03 -10.48 -24.79
N LEU A 89 -29.07 -9.73 -24.28
CA LEU A 89 -28.07 -10.18 -23.33
C LEU A 89 -28.49 -9.73 -21.93
N TYR A 90 -28.98 -10.65 -21.13
CA TYR A 90 -29.43 -10.40 -19.77
C TYR A 90 -28.28 -10.45 -18.76
N ILE A 91 -28.48 -9.76 -17.65
CA ILE A 91 -27.68 -9.84 -16.44
C ILE A 91 -28.60 -10.00 -15.23
N ASP A 92 -28.28 -10.98 -14.39
CA ASP A 92 -29.01 -11.27 -13.16
C ASP A 92 -28.48 -10.41 -12.01
N PRO A 93 -29.30 -10.17 -10.97
CA PRO A 93 -28.82 -9.51 -9.76
C PRO A 93 -27.70 -10.30 -9.08
N PHE A 94 -26.84 -9.61 -8.33
CA PHE A 94 -25.72 -10.26 -7.65
C PHE A 94 -26.18 -11.30 -6.61
N LEU A 95 -25.43 -12.40 -6.54
CA LEU A 95 -25.62 -13.44 -5.54
C LEU A 95 -24.90 -13.08 -4.23
N LYS A 96 -25.31 -13.72 -3.12
CA LYS A 96 -24.67 -13.54 -1.80
C LYS A 96 -23.16 -13.82 -1.80
N ASN A 97 -22.66 -14.69 -2.68
CA ASN A 97 -21.23 -14.98 -2.79
C ASN A 97 -20.46 -14.01 -3.70
N HIS A 98 -21.00 -12.80 -3.91
CA HIS A 98 -20.46 -11.74 -4.75
C HIS A 98 -20.17 -12.22 -6.17
N LEU A 99 -21.12 -12.94 -6.76
CA LEU A 99 -21.06 -13.40 -8.15
C LEU A 99 -22.22 -12.77 -8.92
N VAL A 100 -21.91 -12.17 -10.06
CA VAL A 100 -22.91 -11.64 -11.00
C VAL A 100 -22.95 -12.53 -12.23
N MET A 101 -24.11 -13.13 -12.49
CA MET A 101 -24.32 -13.97 -13.67
C MET A 101 -24.85 -13.11 -14.82
N GLY A 102 -23.99 -12.85 -15.79
CA GLY A 102 -24.31 -12.16 -17.03
C GLY A 102 -24.50 -13.12 -18.21
N SER A 103 -24.17 -12.60 -19.38
CA SER A 103 -24.20 -13.30 -20.66
C SER A 103 -22.95 -12.98 -21.47
N SER A 104 -22.46 -13.94 -22.24
CA SER A 104 -21.34 -13.72 -23.16
C SER A 104 -21.52 -14.60 -24.39
N ILE A 105 -21.30 -14.00 -25.56
CA ILE A 105 -21.23 -14.64 -26.86
C ILE A 105 -19.86 -14.36 -27.46
N GLN A 106 -19.20 -15.41 -27.97
CA GLN A 106 -17.88 -15.31 -28.55
C GLN A 106 -17.87 -15.99 -29.92
N THR A 107 -17.08 -15.48 -30.84
CA THR A 107 -16.78 -16.18 -32.09
C THR A 107 -16.09 -17.51 -31.84
N ASP A 108 -16.39 -18.51 -32.66
CA ASP A 108 -15.67 -19.79 -32.63
C ASP A 108 -14.24 -19.65 -33.22
N ARG A 109 -14.09 -18.80 -34.22
CA ARG A 109 -12.83 -18.39 -34.83
C ARG A 109 -11.93 -17.64 -33.83
N ARG A 110 -10.65 -17.99 -33.84
CA ARG A 110 -9.60 -17.40 -32.97
C ARG A 110 -8.45 -16.80 -33.76
N ASP A 111 -8.55 -16.81 -35.08
CA ASP A 111 -7.55 -16.41 -36.05
C ASP A 111 -7.73 -14.98 -36.59
N ILE A 112 -8.72 -14.25 -36.05
CA ILE A 112 -9.11 -12.88 -36.42
C ILE A 112 -7.97 -11.91 -36.07
N MET A 113 -7.44 -11.21 -37.08
CA MET A 113 -6.34 -10.26 -36.91
C MET A 113 -6.45 -9.12 -37.91
N PHE A 114 -6.38 -7.87 -37.46
CA PHE A 114 -6.53 -6.66 -38.28
C PHE A 114 -7.84 -6.62 -39.09
N GLY A 115 -8.68 -5.61 -38.82
CA GLY A 115 -10.02 -5.61 -39.38
C GLY A 115 -10.82 -4.36 -39.03
N SER A 116 -12.00 -4.29 -39.63
CA SER A 116 -13.08 -3.37 -39.25
C SER A 116 -14.16 -4.16 -38.54
N PHE A 117 -14.33 -3.94 -37.24
CA PHE A 117 -15.33 -4.58 -36.40
C PHE A 117 -16.44 -3.59 -36.11
N ARG A 118 -17.66 -3.87 -36.57
CA ARG A 118 -18.82 -2.99 -36.43
C ARG A 118 -19.93 -3.75 -35.70
N ALA A 119 -20.53 -3.13 -34.70
CA ALA A 119 -21.67 -3.70 -33.99
C ALA A 119 -22.68 -2.61 -33.67
N LYS A 120 -23.96 -2.88 -33.92
CA LYS A 120 -25.05 -2.00 -33.50
C LYS A 120 -25.61 -2.49 -32.18
N MET A 121 -25.29 -1.77 -31.13
CA MET A 121 -25.51 -2.19 -29.75
C MET A 121 -26.36 -1.17 -28.99
N LYS A 122 -27.14 -1.68 -28.05
CA LYS A 122 -27.89 -0.90 -27.08
C LYS A 122 -27.27 -1.11 -25.70
N PRO A 123 -26.90 -0.04 -24.98
CA PRO A 123 -26.33 -0.15 -23.64
C PRO A 123 -27.33 -0.77 -22.65
N PRO A 124 -26.87 -1.24 -21.47
CA PRO A 124 -27.75 -1.66 -20.40
C PRO A 124 -28.74 -0.55 -20.03
N GLY A 125 -30.00 -0.90 -19.79
CA GLY A 125 -31.05 0.05 -19.44
C GLY A 125 -30.86 0.73 -18.07
N MET A 126 -31.66 1.76 -17.82
CA MET A 126 -31.68 2.49 -16.55
C MET A 126 -32.37 1.71 -15.40
N ASP A 127 -33.16 0.69 -15.72
CA ASP A 127 -34.05 0.03 -14.75
C ASP A 127 -33.38 -1.06 -13.89
N ASN A 128 -32.09 -1.33 -14.11
CA ASN A 128 -31.34 -2.42 -13.46
C ASN A 128 -31.06 -2.16 -11.96
N GLY A 129 -31.35 -0.95 -11.47
CA GLY A 129 -31.16 -0.54 -10.07
C GLY A 129 -29.71 -0.63 -9.57
N GLY A 130 -28.75 -0.57 -10.50
CA GLY A 130 -27.32 -0.66 -10.27
C GLY A 130 -26.57 -0.77 -11.61
N GLY A 131 -25.25 -0.64 -11.54
CA GLY A 131 -24.40 -0.53 -12.73
C GLY A 131 -23.91 -1.86 -13.35
N SER A 132 -23.92 -1.91 -14.68
CA SER A 132 -23.49 -3.02 -15.52
C SER A 132 -22.86 -2.50 -16.82
N ALA A 133 -22.13 -3.36 -17.54
CA ALA A 133 -21.54 -3.00 -18.82
C ALA A 133 -21.87 -4.02 -19.92
N LEU A 134 -22.18 -3.51 -21.10
CA LEU A 134 -22.12 -4.27 -22.34
C LEU A 134 -20.77 -3.98 -23.01
N SER A 135 -19.94 -5.01 -23.16
CA SER A 135 -18.62 -4.88 -23.75
C SER A 135 -18.55 -5.57 -25.11
N MET A 136 -17.95 -4.89 -26.09
CA MET A 136 -17.46 -5.44 -27.34
C MET A 136 -15.94 -5.53 -27.23
N LEU A 137 -15.43 -6.76 -27.24
CA LEU A 137 -14.08 -7.09 -26.77
C LEU A 137 -13.37 -7.96 -27.80
N LEU A 138 -12.13 -7.61 -28.14
CA LEU A 138 -11.19 -8.52 -28.78
C LEU A 138 -9.99 -8.69 -27.86
N GLN A 139 -9.81 -9.89 -27.31
CA GLN A 139 -8.83 -10.13 -26.26
C GLN A 139 -8.21 -11.52 -26.30
N MET A 140 -6.88 -11.58 -26.16
CA MET A 140 -6.16 -12.80 -25.78
C MET A 140 -5.81 -12.77 -24.28
N ASN A 141 -5.26 -11.64 -23.83
CA ASN A 141 -4.88 -11.37 -22.44
C ASN A 141 -4.99 -9.86 -22.17
N ASP A 142 -4.77 -9.41 -20.93
CA ASP A 142 -4.86 -7.99 -20.59
C ASP A 142 -3.92 -7.10 -21.42
N THR A 143 -2.74 -7.59 -21.80
CA THR A 143 -1.74 -6.81 -22.56
C THR A 143 -2.01 -6.76 -24.06
N GLN A 144 -2.97 -7.54 -24.55
CA GLN A 144 -3.35 -7.65 -25.96
C GLN A 144 -4.88 -7.70 -26.00
N SER A 145 -5.48 -6.54 -25.71
CA SER A 145 -6.92 -6.36 -25.67
C SER A 145 -7.33 -5.01 -26.28
N MET A 146 -8.51 -4.98 -26.87
CA MET A 146 -9.19 -3.77 -27.30
C MET A 146 -10.68 -3.92 -26.97
N GLU A 147 -11.26 -2.89 -26.36
CA GLU A 147 -12.61 -2.98 -25.79
C GLU A 147 -13.38 -1.68 -25.97
N PHE A 148 -14.62 -1.79 -26.45
CA PHE A 148 -15.68 -0.83 -26.17
C PHE A 148 -16.48 -1.31 -24.97
N MET A 149 -16.74 -0.43 -24.01
CA MET A 149 -17.47 -0.75 -22.80
C MET A 149 -18.59 0.27 -22.59
N LEU A 150 -19.83 -0.14 -22.82
CA LEU A 150 -21.02 0.71 -22.67
C LEU A 150 -21.58 0.55 -21.25
N MET A 151 -21.51 1.61 -20.44
CA MET A 151 -21.81 1.56 -19.01
C MET A 151 -22.97 2.47 -18.64
N ASN A 152 -23.99 1.90 -17.98
CA ASN A 152 -25.09 2.68 -17.41
C ASN A 152 -24.73 3.33 -16.06
N THR A 153 -23.78 2.74 -15.31
CA THR A 153 -23.37 3.16 -13.95
C THR A 153 -24.48 3.04 -12.89
N ASP A 154 -24.15 3.28 -11.62
CA ASP A 154 -25.08 3.11 -10.48
C ASP A 154 -26.20 4.16 -10.48
N ILE A 155 -25.89 5.37 -10.93
CA ILE A 155 -26.87 6.42 -11.20
C ILE A 155 -27.04 6.49 -12.71
N PRO A 156 -28.04 5.81 -13.30
CA PRO A 156 -28.16 5.68 -14.74
C PRO A 156 -28.77 6.95 -15.34
N ASN A 157 -28.01 8.02 -15.32
CA ASN A 157 -28.31 9.28 -16.00
C ASN A 157 -27.20 9.61 -17.00
N ASP A 158 -27.47 10.56 -17.89
CA ASP A 158 -26.53 10.96 -18.94
C ASP A 158 -25.23 11.56 -18.41
N SER A 159 -25.20 12.01 -17.15
CA SER A 159 -24.02 12.60 -16.54
C SER A 159 -23.01 11.55 -16.06
N TYR A 160 -23.47 10.38 -15.64
CA TYR A 160 -22.61 9.31 -15.12
C TYR A 160 -22.44 8.14 -16.10
N ALA A 161 -23.45 7.84 -16.93
CA ALA A 161 -23.35 6.84 -17.98
C ALA A 161 -22.34 7.28 -19.05
N TRP A 162 -21.55 6.32 -19.54
CA TRP A 162 -20.46 6.61 -20.47
C TRP A 162 -20.04 5.38 -21.27
N VAL A 163 -19.36 5.65 -22.39
CA VAL A 163 -18.72 4.63 -23.22
C VAL A 163 -17.21 4.72 -22.99
N GLY A 164 -16.60 3.67 -22.45
CA GLY A 164 -15.16 3.53 -22.32
C GLY A 164 -14.56 2.90 -23.58
N THR A 165 -13.39 3.39 -24.00
CA THR A 165 -12.56 2.74 -25.03
C THR A 165 -11.23 2.38 -24.41
N PHE A 166 -10.95 1.09 -24.26
CA PHE A 166 -9.76 0.62 -23.54
C PHE A 166 -8.85 -0.21 -24.44
N VAL A 167 -7.55 0.00 -24.30
CA VAL A 167 -6.51 -0.76 -25.00
C VAL A 167 -5.56 -1.32 -23.95
N ASN A 168 -5.17 -2.60 -24.08
CA ASN A 168 -4.19 -3.27 -23.21
C ASN A 168 -4.48 -3.17 -21.71
N GLY A 169 -5.76 -3.31 -21.32
CA GLY A 169 -6.16 -3.29 -19.91
C GLY A 169 -5.88 -1.96 -19.21
N GLU A 170 -5.94 -0.84 -19.94
CA GLU A 170 -5.92 0.52 -19.40
C GLU A 170 -6.88 0.68 -18.21
N PHE A 171 -6.45 1.45 -17.20
CA PHE A 171 -7.33 1.79 -16.07
C PHE A 171 -8.54 2.59 -16.59
N PRO A 172 -9.76 2.36 -16.05
CA PRO A 172 -10.98 3.02 -16.49
C PRO A 172 -11.02 4.51 -16.12
N ASP A 173 -10.20 5.32 -16.78
CA ASP A 173 -10.22 6.77 -16.73
C ASP A 173 -11.31 7.31 -17.67
N ARG A 174 -12.07 8.28 -17.19
CA ARG A 174 -13.13 8.97 -17.93
C ARG A 174 -12.60 9.69 -19.18
N ASN A 175 -11.32 10.08 -19.19
CA ASN A 175 -10.67 10.68 -20.34
C ASN A 175 -10.49 9.72 -21.54
N LEU A 176 -10.56 8.40 -21.30
CA LEU A 176 -10.43 7.38 -22.33
C LEU A 176 -11.79 7.00 -22.96
N GLY A 177 -12.83 7.80 -22.73
CA GLY A 177 -14.18 7.51 -23.18
C GLY A 177 -15.01 8.76 -23.44
N SER A 178 -16.32 8.58 -23.63
CA SER A 178 -17.28 9.65 -23.87
C SER A 178 -18.50 9.49 -22.98
N ASN A 179 -18.86 10.54 -22.23
CA ASN A 179 -20.07 10.55 -21.40
C ASN A 179 -21.32 10.62 -22.27
N PHE A 180 -22.42 10.02 -21.80
CA PHE A 180 -23.68 9.99 -22.53
C PHE A 180 -24.26 11.39 -22.74
N SER A 181 -24.07 12.32 -21.81
CA SER A 181 -24.47 13.73 -21.95
C SER A 181 -23.78 14.42 -23.13
N VAL A 182 -22.50 14.13 -23.37
CA VAL A 182 -21.75 14.65 -24.52
C VAL A 182 -22.29 14.04 -25.81
N LEU A 183 -22.53 12.72 -25.81
CA LEU A 183 -23.10 12.01 -26.95
C LEU A 183 -24.54 12.49 -27.27
N ALA A 184 -25.37 12.74 -26.26
CA ALA A 184 -26.72 13.24 -26.41
C ALA A 184 -26.74 14.67 -26.97
N ASN A 185 -25.83 15.54 -26.54
CA ASN A 185 -25.71 16.90 -27.06
C ASN A 185 -25.19 16.93 -28.51
N GLY A 186 -24.23 16.06 -28.84
CA GLY A 186 -23.66 15.91 -30.19
C GLY A 186 -24.48 14.99 -31.12
N SER A 187 -25.64 14.53 -30.67
CA SER A 187 -26.45 13.48 -31.31
C SER A 187 -26.67 13.69 -32.81
N LYS A 188 -27.04 14.91 -33.21
CA LYS A 188 -27.28 15.28 -34.62
C LYS A 188 -26.03 15.26 -35.49
N GLU A 189 -24.86 15.60 -34.96
CA GLU A 189 -23.60 15.64 -35.71
C GLU A 189 -23.00 14.24 -35.86
N ILE A 190 -23.18 13.40 -34.83
CA ILE A 190 -22.67 12.03 -34.75
C ILE A 190 -23.67 11.03 -35.40
N GLY A 191 -24.86 11.49 -35.79
CA GLY A 191 -25.88 10.65 -36.44
C GLY A 191 -26.52 9.63 -35.49
N ILE A 192 -26.61 9.94 -34.20
CA ILE A 192 -27.24 9.10 -33.18
C ILE A 192 -28.51 9.78 -32.69
N GLU A 193 -29.59 9.05 -32.45
CA GLU A 193 -30.82 9.64 -31.89
C GLU A 193 -30.70 9.87 -30.38
N SER A 194 -30.22 8.85 -29.68
CA SER A 194 -30.00 8.84 -28.24
C SER A 194 -28.89 7.83 -27.92
N PRO A 195 -27.97 8.14 -26.98
CA PRO A 195 -26.94 7.20 -26.56
C PRO A 195 -27.51 5.95 -25.87
N TRP A 196 -28.78 5.98 -25.42
CA TRP A 196 -29.48 4.82 -24.84
C TRP A 196 -30.20 3.94 -25.88
N ASN A 197 -30.26 4.37 -27.13
CA ASN A 197 -30.82 3.60 -28.25
C ASN A 197 -29.71 2.82 -28.96
N PHE A 198 -30.11 1.97 -29.90
CA PHE A 198 -29.19 1.21 -30.73
C PHE A 198 -28.29 2.15 -31.54
N THR A 199 -26.99 2.08 -31.27
CA THR A 199 -25.96 2.91 -31.89
C THR A 199 -24.88 2.00 -32.48
N GLU A 200 -24.31 2.41 -33.62
CA GLU A 200 -23.17 1.72 -34.22
C GLU A 200 -21.87 2.07 -33.50
N TYR A 201 -21.13 1.03 -33.10
CA TYR A 201 -19.79 1.12 -32.55
C TYR A 201 -18.82 0.40 -33.48
N LYS A 202 -17.73 1.07 -33.84
CA LYS A 202 -16.78 0.60 -34.84
C LYS A 202 -15.34 0.66 -34.31
N ILE A 203 -14.64 -0.47 -34.37
CA ILE A 203 -13.20 -0.59 -34.11
C ILE A 203 -12.51 -0.86 -35.45
N ASP A 204 -11.72 0.09 -35.93
CA ASP A 204 -10.82 -0.13 -37.06
C ASP A 204 -9.41 -0.42 -36.54
N TRP A 205 -8.97 -1.64 -36.73
CA TRP A 205 -7.71 -2.16 -36.22
C TRP A 205 -6.77 -2.50 -37.37
N ASP A 206 -5.66 -1.77 -37.43
CA ASP A 206 -4.56 -1.98 -38.37
C ASP A 206 -3.24 -2.19 -37.61
N ALA A 207 -2.19 -2.64 -38.31
CA ALA A 207 -0.85 -2.83 -37.77
C ALA A 207 -0.21 -1.55 -37.20
N THR A 208 -0.70 -0.38 -37.63
CA THR A 208 -0.13 0.93 -37.23
C THR A 208 -1.08 1.80 -36.40
N THR A 209 -2.39 1.60 -36.54
CA THR A 209 -3.40 2.46 -35.91
C THR A 209 -4.60 1.68 -35.42
N LEU A 210 -5.22 2.17 -34.35
CA LEU A 210 -6.48 1.70 -33.81
C LEU A 210 -7.43 2.88 -33.66
N ASN A 211 -8.57 2.85 -34.35
CA ASN A 211 -9.57 3.91 -34.31
C ASN A 211 -10.87 3.38 -33.69
N PHE A 212 -11.39 4.13 -32.72
CA PHE A 212 -12.69 3.90 -32.10
C PHE A 212 -13.66 4.96 -32.62
N THR A 213 -14.75 4.49 -33.23
CA THR A 213 -15.78 5.33 -33.83
C THR A 213 -17.14 5.00 -33.21
N ILE A 214 -17.88 6.05 -32.84
CA ILE A 214 -19.23 5.96 -32.29
C ILE A 214 -20.14 6.72 -33.26
N GLY A 215 -21.16 6.07 -33.82
CA GLY A 215 -21.95 6.63 -34.91
C GLY A 215 -21.05 7.00 -36.11
N SER A 216 -21.12 8.25 -36.56
CA SER A 216 -20.29 8.78 -37.65
C SER A 216 -18.95 9.39 -37.22
N ASN A 217 -18.66 9.50 -35.92
CA ASN A 217 -17.53 10.26 -35.40
C ASN A 217 -16.45 9.38 -34.74
N THR A 218 -15.18 9.56 -35.12
CA THR A 218 -14.04 8.89 -34.49
C THR A 218 -13.67 9.59 -33.18
N THR A 219 -13.99 8.95 -32.06
CA THR A 219 -13.83 9.52 -30.71
C THR A 219 -12.40 9.35 -30.17
N ARG A 220 -11.72 8.25 -30.51
CA ARG A 220 -10.33 7.99 -30.08
C ARG A 220 -9.52 7.36 -31.21
N ARG A 221 -8.32 7.91 -31.44
CA ARG A 221 -7.32 7.35 -32.36
C ARG A 221 -6.02 7.08 -31.62
N VAL A 222 -5.59 5.83 -31.63
CA VAL A 222 -4.33 5.37 -31.04
C VAL A 222 -3.38 5.00 -32.17
N VAL A 223 -2.14 5.49 -32.11
CA VAL A 223 -1.13 5.29 -33.16
C VAL A 223 0.10 4.64 -32.54
N LYS A 224 0.67 3.64 -33.23
CA LYS A 224 1.82 2.87 -32.76
C LYS A 224 3.03 3.72 -32.37
N ALA A 225 3.24 4.85 -33.06
CA ALA A 225 4.31 5.79 -32.76
C ALA A 225 4.22 6.41 -31.36
N LYS A 226 3.01 6.55 -30.80
CA LYS A 226 2.77 7.06 -29.44
C LYS A 226 2.64 5.94 -28.42
N GLN A 227 2.12 4.78 -28.84
CA GLN A 227 1.89 3.61 -28.00
C GLN A 227 2.43 2.36 -28.72
N PRO A 228 3.70 1.97 -28.47
CA PRO A 228 4.37 0.92 -29.23
C PRO A 228 3.74 -0.47 -29.05
N ASP A 229 3.04 -0.68 -27.93
CA ASP A 229 2.48 -1.97 -27.52
C ASP A 229 1.07 -2.25 -28.07
N LEU A 230 0.70 -1.71 -29.24
CA LEU A 230 -0.61 -1.99 -29.83
C LEU A 230 -0.86 -3.50 -30.00
N PRO A 231 -2.10 -3.99 -29.78
CA PRO A 231 -2.46 -5.38 -30.05
C PRO A 231 -2.08 -5.81 -31.46
N ALA A 232 -1.34 -6.91 -31.57
CA ALA A 232 -0.81 -7.41 -32.84
C ALA A 232 -0.83 -8.94 -32.92
N VAL A 233 -1.71 -9.58 -32.14
CA VAL A 233 -1.90 -11.04 -32.10
C VAL A 233 -3.33 -11.37 -32.52
N PRO A 234 -3.57 -12.53 -33.15
CA PRO A 234 -4.93 -12.95 -33.48
C PRO A 234 -5.75 -13.20 -32.19
N VAL A 235 -6.99 -12.73 -32.20
CA VAL A 235 -7.86 -12.66 -31.01
C VAL A 235 -9.30 -13.00 -31.38
N PRO A 236 -10.03 -13.80 -30.57
CA PRO A 236 -11.46 -13.97 -30.78
C PRO A 236 -12.22 -12.67 -30.52
N PHE A 237 -13.33 -12.49 -31.22
CA PHE A 237 -14.30 -11.43 -30.96
C PHE A 237 -15.34 -11.92 -29.94
N GLU A 238 -15.60 -11.12 -28.90
CA GLU A 238 -16.54 -11.41 -27.81
C GLU A 238 -17.46 -10.22 -27.54
N ILE A 239 -18.74 -10.49 -27.31
CA ILE A 239 -19.67 -9.52 -26.72
C ILE A 239 -20.20 -10.09 -25.42
N LYS A 240 -20.11 -9.32 -24.33
CA LYS A 240 -20.57 -9.75 -23.02
C LYS A 240 -21.29 -8.65 -22.24
N HIS A 241 -22.31 -9.04 -21.49
CA HIS A 241 -22.99 -8.20 -20.52
C HIS A 241 -22.61 -8.67 -19.11
N TRP A 242 -21.90 -7.84 -18.35
CA TRP A 242 -21.25 -8.25 -17.09
C TRP A 242 -21.20 -7.12 -16.07
N SER A 243 -20.92 -7.47 -14.81
CA SER A 243 -20.63 -6.49 -13.75
C SER A 243 -19.67 -7.03 -12.69
N THR A 244 -18.69 -6.20 -12.32
CA THR A 244 -17.75 -6.45 -11.21
C THR A 244 -17.95 -5.47 -10.03
N GLY A 245 -18.90 -4.53 -10.17
CA GLY A 245 -19.11 -3.46 -9.20
C GLY A 245 -17.90 -2.55 -8.99
N ASN A 246 -17.03 -2.45 -9.99
CA ASN A 246 -15.86 -1.57 -9.92
C ASN A 246 -16.28 -0.10 -9.87
N TYR A 247 -15.82 0.61 -8.84
CA TYR A 247 -16.19 2.00 -8.55
C TYR A 247 -15.85 3.01 -9.67
N TYR A 248 -14.79 2.76 -10.46
CA TYR A 248 -14.35 3.71 -11.49
C TYR A 248 -14.99 3.46 -12.85
N SER A 249 -15.43 2.22 -13.13
CA SER A 249 -16.10 1.87 -14.38
C SER A 249 -17.62 1.76 -14.20
N MET A 250 -18.10 0.58 -13.82
CA MET A 250 -19.52 0.23 -13.83
C MET A 250 -20.27 0.73 -12.61
N GLN A 251 -19.60 0.99 -11.47
CA GLN A 251 -20.21 1.47 -10.21
C GLN A 251 -21.30 0.59 -9.59
N GLY A 252 -21.69 -0.55 -10.20
CA GLY A 252 -22.71 -1.47 -9.69
C GLY A 252 -22.28 -2.35 -8.50
N PRO A 253 -22.85 -3.55 -8.32
CA PRO A 253 -23.51 -4.42 -9.31
C PRO A 253 -25.02 -4.18 -9.49
N PRO A 254 -25.67 -4.79 -10.51
CA PRO A 254 -27.12 -4.68 -10.69
C PRO A 254 -27.90 -5.31 -9.54
N THR A 255 -28.97 -4.64 -9.09
CA THR A 255 -29.89 -5.13 -8.04
C THR A 255 -31.16 -5.77 -8.61
N LYS A 256 -31.46 -5.49 -9.88
CA LYS A 256 -32.55 -6.08 -10.64
C LYS A 256 -32.03 -6.70 -11.92
N ARG A 257 -32.79 -7.63 -12.47
CA ARG A 257 -32.47 -8.23 -13.77
C ARG A 257 -32.58 -7.16 -14.86
N GLY A 258 -31.54 -7.06 -15.67
CA GLY A 258 -31.42 -6.08 -16.74
C GLY A 258 -31.06 -6.73 -18.05
N PHE A 259 -31.26 -6.04 -19.17
CA PHE A 259 -30.78 -6.48 -20.47
C PHE A 259 -30.04 -5.38 -21.21
N ALA A 260 -29.16 -5.81 -22.11
CA ALA A 260 -28.51 -5.00 -23.13
C ALA A 260 -28.74 -5.69 -24.48
N GLY A 261 -28.74 -4.93 -25.58
CA GLY A 261 -29.18 -5.44 -26.88
C GLY A 261 -28.06 -5.41 -27.92
N VAL A 262 -28.03 -6.38 -28.82
CA VAL A 262 -27.18 -6.38 -30.02
C VAL A 262 -28.05 -6.67 -31.23
N GLU A 263 -28.18 -5.71 -32.14
CA GLU A 263 -29.03 -5.84 -33.32
C GLU A 263 -28.30 -6.64 -34.41
N TRP A 264 -27.06 -6.25 -34.71
CA TRP A 264 -26.21 -6.93 -35.68
C TRP A 264 -24.73 -6.75 -35.37
N VAL A 265 -23.92 -7.67 -35.88
CA VAL A 265 -22.46 -7.61 -35.87
C VAL A 265 -21.96 -7.85 -37.29
N ARG A 266 -21.12 -6.93 -37.77
CA ARG A 266 -20.50 -6.95 -39.09
C ARG A 266 -19.01 -6.75 -38.90
N MET A 267 -18.24 -7.81 -39.06
CA MET A 267 -16.79 -7.77 -38.93
C MET A 267 -16.13 -8.25 -40.22
N PHE A 268 -15.11 -7.52 -40.64
CA PHE A 268 -14.31 -7.82 -41.82
C PHE A 268 -12.85 -7.75 -41.40
N PHE A 269 -12.11 -8.83 -41.58
CA PHE A 269 -10.80 -8.98 -40.96
C PHE A 269 -9.87 -9.85 -41.82
N ASN A 270 -8.59 -9.84 -41.48
CA ASN A 270 -7.63 -10.76 -42.04
C ASN A 270 -7.49 -12.00 -41.15
N SER A 271 -7.48 -13.17 -41.77
CA SER A 271 -7.17 -14.41 -41.08
C SER A 271 -5.68 -14.68 -41.11
N THR A 272 -5.14 -15.21 -40.01
CA THR A 272 -3.75 -15.74 -39.99
C THR A 272 -3.61 -17.08 -40.73
N THR A 273 -4.71 -17.72 -41.10
CA THR A 273 -4.72 -19.03 -41.79
C THR A 273 -4.84 -18.91 -43.31
N THR A 274 -5.26 -17.76 -43.82
CA THR A 274 -5.38 -17.50 -45.25
C THR A 274 -4.02 -17.08 -45.83
N ASP A 275 -3.55 -17.76 -46.88
CA ASP A 275 -2.32 -17.36 -47.57
C ASP A 275 -2.57 -16.12 -48.42
N ALA A 276 -1.94 -15.00 -48.03
CA ALA A 276 -2.05 -13.72 -48.73
C ALA A 276 -1.63 -13.82 -50.21
N ARG A 277 -0.65 -14.66 -50.55
CA ARG A 277 -0.19 -14.81 -51.95
C ARG A 277 -1.24 -15.49 -52.82
N ASP A 278 -1.88 -16.51 -52.28
CA ASP A 278 -2.94 -17.23 -52.98
C ASP A 278 -4.23 -16.40 -53.10
N PHE A 279 -4.47 -15.50 -52.13
CA PHE A 279 -5.56 -14.54 -52.20
C PHE A 279 -5.30 -13.47 -53.27
N ASP A 280 -4.13 -12.83 -53.24
CA ASP A 280 -3.74 -11.79 -54.19
C ASP A 280 -3.65 -12.31 -55.64
N ALA A 281 -3.27 -13.58 -55.83
CA ALA A 281 -3.23 -14.21 -57.15
C ALA A 281 -4.62 -14.49 -57.73
N ARG A 282 -5.63 -14.70 -56.88
CA ARG A 282 -7.00 -15.03 -57.31
C ARG A 282 -7.88 -13.79 -57.48
N CYS A 283 -7.61 -12.71 -56.74
CA CYS A 283 -8.58 -11.65 -56.54
C CYS A 283 -8.08 -10.25 -56.87
N ILE A 284 -8.95 -9.46 -57.52
CA ILE A 284 -8.69 -8.09 -57.94
C ILE A 284 -9.59 -7.16 -57.09
N PRO A 285 -9.12 -5.97 -56.66
CA PRO A 285 -9.89 -5.05 -55.81
C PRO A 285 -11.30 -4.66 -56.29
N SER A 286 -11.59 -4.77 -57.60
CA SER A 286 -12.90 -4.49 -58.19
C SER A 286 -13.92 -5.61 -57.99
N LEU A 287 -13.47 -6.84 -57.69
CA LEU A 287 -14.31 -8.01 -57.44
C LEU A 287 -14.66 -8.16 -55.95
N ALA A 288 -13.95 -7.45 -55.07
CA ALA A 288 -14.22 -7.44 -53.63
C ALA A 288 -15.60 -6.83 -53.33
N CYS A 289 -16.32 -7.42 -52.37
CA CYS A 289 -17.59 -6.88 -51.90
C CYS A 289 -17.38 -5.61 -51.09
N SER A 290 -18.30 -4.66 -51.19
CA SER A 290 -18.23 -3.46 -50.36
C SER A 290 -18.54 -3.80 -48.91
N VAL A 291 -17.70 -3.37 -47.98
CA VAL A 291 -17.95 -3.45 -46.53
C VAL A 291 -19.21 -2.68 -46.13
N ASP A 292 -19.64 -1.70 -46.92
CA ASP A 292 -20.83 -0.89 -46.64
C ASP A 292 -22.13 -1.53 -47.18
N ASP A 293 -22.05 -2.68 -47.89
CA ASP A 293 -23.21 -3.42 -48.35
C ASP A 293 -23.95 -4.10 -47.17
N THR A 294 -25.13 -3.57 -46.84
CA THR A 294 -25.96 -4.04 -45.73
C THR A 294 -26.70 -5.34 -46.02
N THR A 295 -26.63 -5.86 -47.26
CA THR A 295 -27.28 -7.13 -47.65
C THR A 295 -26.41 -8.36 -47.37
N LEU A 296 -25.14 -8.16 -47.00
CA LEU A 296 -24.22 -9.25 -46.69
C LEU A 296 -24.70 -10.08 -45.49
N ARG A 297 -24.63 -11.41 -45.58
CA ARG A 297 -24.98 -12.36 -44.51
C ARG A 297 -24.04 -13.57 -44.53
N GLY A 298 -23.80 -14.16 -43.36
CA GLY A 298 -23.05 -15.42 -43.23
C GLY A 298 -21.61 -15.24 -42.76
N VAL A 299 -20.82 -16.31 -42.87
CA VAL A 299 -19.44 -16.38 -42.36
C VAL A 299 -18.52 -16.93 -43.46
N SER A 300 -17.38 -16.29 -43.71
CA SER A 300 -16.40 -16.81 -44.67
C SER A 300 -15.97 -18.23 -44.27
N SER A 301 -15.84 -19.14 -45.24
CA SER A 301 -15.38 -20.50 -44.97
C SER A 301 -13.98 -20.51 -44.35
N TYR A 302 -13.78 -21.35 -43.33
CA TYR A 302 -12.51 -21.46 -42.61
C TYR A 302 -12.15 -22.92 -42.33
N ASN A 303 -10.85 -23.19 -42.20
CA ASN A 303 -10.34 -24.51 -41.86
C ASN A 303 -10.32 -24.73 -40.34
N ALA A 304 -10.22 -25.98 -39.88
CA ALA A 304 -10.17 -26.32 -38.46
C ALA A 304 -9.02 -25.62 -37.70
N THR A 305 -7.94 -25.25 -38.39
CA THR A 305 -6.81 -24.48 -37.83
C THR A 305 -7.22 -23.08 -37.34
N ALA A 306 -8.30 -22.50 -37.88
CA ALA A 306 -8.82 -21.19 -37.45
C ALA A 306 -9.45 -21.22 -36.06
N LEU A 307 -9.84 -22.41 -35.57
CA LEU A 307 -10.43 -22.62 -34.25
C LEU A 307 -9.37 -22.81 -33.15
N GLU A 308 -8.11 -23.04 -33.53
CA GLU A 308 -7.04 -23.28 -32.56
C GLU A 308 -6.72 -22.01 -31.77
N LYS A 309 -6.55 -22.17 -30.46
CA LYS A 309 -6.16 -21.05 -29.60
C LYS A 309 -4.75 -20.62 -29.98
N TYR A 310 -4.58 -19.35 -30.34
CA TYR A 310 -3.26 -18.78 -30.55
C TYR A 310 -2.41 -18.90 -29.27
N GLU A 311 -1.31 -19.64 -29.37
CA GLU A 311 -0.27 -19.68 -28.36
C GLU A 311 0.86 -18.75 -28.78
N HIS A 312 1.04 -17.66 -28.04
CA HIS A 312 2.15 -16.77 -28.28
C HIS A 312 3.45 -17.52 -27.97
N LYS A 313 4.20 -17.90 -29.02
CA LYS A 313 5.56 -18.41 -28.87
C LYS A 313 6.41 -17.24 -28.39
N HIS A 314 6.58 -17.15 -27.07
CA HIS A 314 7.48 -16.17 -26.48
C HIS A 314 8.82 -16.26 -27.22
N PRO A 315 9.29 -15.19 -27.89
CA PRO A 315 10.68 -15.15 -28.31
C PRO A 315 11.46 -15.44 -27.04
N LYS A 316 12.35 -16.44 -27.07
CA LYS A 316 13.20 -16.77 -25.91
C LYS A 316 13.72 -15.44 -25.40
N GLU A 317 13.24 -15.00 -24.23
CA GLU A 317 13.61 -13.69 -23.69
C GLU A 317 15.12 -13.59 -23.82
N PRO A 318 15.68 -12.44 -24.27
CA PRO A 318 17.12 -12.26 -24.26
C PRO A 318 17.52 -12.59 -22.85
N LYS A 319 18.17 -13.75 -22.69
CA LYS A 319 18.36 -14.36 -21.40
C LYS A 319 18.96 -13.26 -20.55
N ARG A 320 18.22 -12.77 -19.54
CA ARG A 320 18.70 -11.75 -18.61
C ARG A 320 19.83 -12.32 -17.74
N VAL A 321 20.54 -13.33 -18.22
CA VAL A 321 21.69 -14.01 -17.63
C VAL A 321 22.69 -13.00 -17.10
N PRO A 322 23.04 -11.87 -17.75
CA PRO A 322 23.92 -10.89 -17.12
C PRO A 322 23.31 -10.29 -15.84
N ALA A 323 22.05 -9.86 -15.88
CA ALA A 323 21.36 -9.29 -14.70
C ALA A 323 21.08 -10.35 -13.62
N ILE A 324 20.74 -11.58 -14.01
CA ILE A 324 20.53 -12.72 -13.10
C ILE A 324 21.86 -13.14 -12.48
N VAL A 325 22.96 -13.18 -13.24
CA VAL A 325 24.31 -13.50 -12.74
C VAL A 325 24.79 -12.40 -11.80
N ILE A 326 24.57 -11.11 -12.14
CA ILE A 326 24.88 -9.99 -11.24
C ILE A 326 24.00 -10.08 -9.98
N ALA A 327 22.71 -10.34 -10.11
CA ALA A 327 21.81 -10.47 -8.96
C ALA A 327 22.18 -11.67 -8.08
N VAL A 328 22.47 -12.82 -8.67
CA VAL A 328 22.93 -14.03 -7.96
C VAL A 328 24.28 -13.76 -7.33
N PHE A 329 25.22 -13.10 -8.00
CA PHE A 329 26.52 -12.74 -7.45
C PHE A 329 26.36 -11.77 -6.27
N CYS A 330 25.58 -10.71 -6.41
CA CYS A 330 25.27 -9.77 -5.34
C CYS A 330 24.57 -10.49 -4.18
N LEU A 331 23.57 -11.33 -4.44
CA LEU A 331 22.90 -12.14 -3.41
C LEU A 331 23.88 -13.11 -2.74
N SER A 332 24.80 -13.71 -3.49
CA SER A 332 25.82 -14.63 -2.97
C SER A 332 26.81 -13.89 -2.07
N VAL A 333 27.31 -12.74 -2.53
CA VAL A 333 28.21 -11.89 -1.75
C VAL A 333 27.49 -11.34 -0.52
N SER A 334 26.27 -10.84 -0.65
CA SER A 334 25.44 -10.39 0.48
C SER A 334 25.16 -11.53 1.44
N PHE A 335 24.84 -12.73 0.96
CA PHE A 335 24.64 -13.91 1.80
C PHE A 335 25.93 -14.33 2.52
N LEU A 336 27.08 -14.33 1.83
CA LEU A 336 28.37 -14.62 2.45
C LEU A 336 28.76 -13.57 3.49
N VAL A 337 28.53 -12.28 3.20
CA VAL A 337 28.73 -11.18 4.17
C VAL A 337 27.77 -11.32 5.34
N LEU A 338 26.52 -11.73 5.11
CA LEU A 338 25.53 -12.00 6.15
C LEU A 338 25.93 -13.18 7.03
N CYS A 339 26.33 -14.30 6.44
CA CYS A 339 26.83 -15.47 7.15
C CYS A 339 28.09 -15.12 7.95
N HIS A 340 29.01 -14.35 7.36
CA HIS A 340 30.21 -13.87 8.03
C HIS A 340 29.86 -12.93 9.19
N ALA A 341 28.89 -12.02 9.00
CA ALA A 341 28.40 -11.14 10.05
C ALA A 341 27.72 -11.93 11.18
N ILE A 342 26.88 -12.93 10.87
CA ILE A 342 26.23 -13.83 11.83
C ILE A 342 27.23 -14.76 12.52
N TYR A 343 28.35 -15.10 11.88
CA TYR A 343 29.42 -15.90 12.47
C TYR A 343 30.29 -15.10 13.43
N ILE A 344 30.55 -13.83 13.11
CA ILE A 344 31.32 -12.91 13.97
C ILE A 344 30.47 -12.36 15.11
N TRP A 345 29.21 -12.02 14.85
CA TRP A 345 28.25 -11.74 15.91
C TRP A 345 27.98 -13.07 16.61
N GLU A 346 28.37 -13.24 17.87
CA GLU A 346 27.94 -14.37 18.69
C GLU A 346 26.60 -14.00 19.40
N PRO A 347 25.41 -14.10 18.78
CA PRO A 347 24.16 -13.66 19.38
C PRO A 347 23.78 -14.45 20.65
N TRP A 348 24.37 -15.64 20.84
CA TRP A 348 24.05 -16.55 21.95
C TRP A 348 24.66 -16.15 23.30
N LYS A 349 25.64 -15.24 23.34
CA LYS A 349 26.28 -14.81 24.60
C LYS A 349 25.48 -13.76 25.38
N LEU A 350 24.52 -13.07 24.75
CA LEU A 350 23.63 -12.12 25.45
C LEU A 350 22.53 -12.80 26.30
N VAL A 351 22.41 -14.13 26.26
CA VAL A 351 21.35 -14.90 26.95
C VAL A 351 21.87 -15.75 28.12
N ARG A 352 23.18 -15.79 28.40
CA ARG A 352 23.72 -16.54 29.56
C ARG A 352 24.77 -15.76 30.34
N GLU A 353 24.33 -15.07 31.39
CA GLU A 353 25.02 -15.11 32.67
C GLU A 353 24.01 -15.33 33.80
N PRO A 354 24.02 -16.50 34.47
CA PRO A 354 23.39 -16.67 35.77
C PRO A 354 24.29 -16.01 36.83
N SER A 355 23.72 -15.12 37.63
CA SER A 355 24.41 -14.43 38.72
C SER A 355 25.01 -15.42 39.74
N SER A 356 26.33 -15.58 39.74
CA SER A 356 27.03 -16.20 40.86
C SER A 356 27.15 -15.18 42.00
N ARG A 357 26.41 -15.41 43.08
CA ARG A 357 26.66 -14.81 44.40
C ARG A 357 28.12 -15.04 44.79
N SER A 358 28.84 -13.98 45.17
CA SER A 358 29.96 -14.13 46.09
C SER A 358 29.78 -13.18 47.28
N THR A 359 29.90 -13.80 48.43
CA THR A 359 29.75 -13.28 49.78
C THR A 359 30.90 -12.39 50.19
N SER A 360 30.58 -11.38 50.99
CA SER A 360 31.46 -10.50 51.76
C SER A 360 32.59 -11.22 52.51
N ARG A 361 33.80 -10.65 52.53
CA ARG A 361 34.58 -10.44 53.77
C ARG A 361 35.74 -9.45 53.56
N THR A 362 36.02 -8.77 54.66
CA THR A 362 36.94 -7.67 54.94
C THR A 362 38.41 -8.07 54.99
N ASP A 363 39.31 -7.14 54.66
CA ASP A 363 40.45 -6.63 55.48
C ASP A 363 41.63 -6.09 54.63
N VAL A 364 42.31 -5.09 55.19
CA VAL A 364 43.39 -4.22 54.69
C VAL A 364 44.65 -4.50 55.55
N PRO A 365 45.91 -4.02 55.31
CA PRO A 365 46.72 -3.68 54.11
C PRO A 365 48.07 -4.46 54.07
N THR A 366 48.90 -4.30 53.01
CA THR A 366 50.30 -3.76 53.06
C THR A 366 51.19 -4.06 51.83
N HIS A 367 52.08 -3.09 51.54
CA HIS A 367 53.38 -3.12 50.83
C HIS A 367 53.48 -3.23 49.28
N SER A 368 53.93 -2.13 48.66
CA SER A 368 54.81 -2.05 47.47
C SER A 368 56.25 -2.48 47.85
N PRO A 369 57.21 -2.83 46.94
CA PRO A 369 57.39 -2.25 45.59
C PRO A 369 57.93 -3.16 44.44
N LEU A 370 57.95 -2.55 43.25
CA LEU A 370 58.85 -2.74 42.09
C LEU A 370 58.69 -3.98 41.17
N GLY A 371 58.47 -3.70 39.87
CA GLY A 371 58.59 -4.65 38.76
C GLY A 371 57.82 -4.21 37.50
N THR A 372 58.51 -3.53 36.58
CA THR A 372 58.05 -3.10 35.24
C THR A 372 57.81 -4.29 34.28
N PRO A 373 57.17 -4.08 33.11
CA PRO A 373 56.09 -4.92 32.58
C PRO A 373 56.53 -5.94 31.51
N MET A 374 55.70 -6.96 31.29
CA MET A 374 55.65 -7.69 30.02
C MET A 374 54.29 -7.48 29.36
N ILE A 375 54.32 -6.83 28.20
CA ILE A 375 53.24 -6.73 27.23
C ILE A 375 53.67 -7.56 26.01
N SER A 376 52.78 -8.41 25.50
CA SER A 376 52.78 -8.94 24.13
C SER A 376 51.42 -9.64 23.84
N PRO A 377 50.97 -9.80 22.59
CA PRO A 377 50.22 -8.76 21.87
C PRO A 377 48.96 -9.33 21.18
N ILE A 378 47.98 -8.47 20.84
CA ILE A 378 46.96 -8.80 19.83
C ILE A 378 47.03 -7.75 18.73
N GLY A 379 47.13 -8.25 17.49
CA GLY A 379 47.65 -7.53 16.33
C GLY A 379 46.73 -6.46 15.73
N THR A 380 47.42 -5.47 15.16
CA THR A 380 46.95 -4.47 14.20
C THR A 380 47.28 -4.89 12.76
N PRO A 381 46.51 -4.43 11.75
CA PRO A 381 46.85 -4.62 10.35
C PRO A 381 47.98 -3.66 9.90
N LEU A 382 48.67 -4.09 8.84
CA LEU A 382 49.93 -3.60 8.30
C LEU A 382 49.93 -2.12 7.83
N ILE A 383 50.92 -1.36 8.28
CA ILE A 383 51.35 -0.05 7.71
C ILE A 383 52.83 -0.19 7.28
N SER A 384 53.19 0.37 6.14
CA SER A 384 54.49 0.17 5.46
C SER A 384 55.69 0.88 6.16
N PRO A 385 56.94 0.45 5.95
CA PRO A 385 58.10 0.84 6.77
C PRO A 385 58.69 2.24 6.53
N HIS A 386 58.15 3.05 5.62
CA HIS A 386 58.78 4.33 5.25
C HIS A 386 58.36 5.54 6.10
N GLU A 387 57.32 5.42 6.92
CA GLU A 387 56.80 6.54 7.74
C GLU A 387 57.42 6.64 9.15
N ARG A 388 58.35 5.74 9.50
CA ARG A 388 58.91 5.67 10.87
C ARG A 388 60.14 6.56 11.10
N SER A 389 60.81 7.08 10.06
CA SER A 389 62.10 7.78 10.23
C SER A 389 62.04 9.31 10.27
N LEU A 390 60.87 9.94 10.26
CA LEU A 390 60.74 11.41 10.28
C LEU A 390 60.18 11.97 11.60
N ALA A 391 59.81 11.10 12.55
CA ALA A 391 59.22 11.51 13.83
C ALA A 391 60.22 11.54 15.01
N GLU A 392 61.44 11.04 14.85
CA GLU A 392 62.45 10.99 15.93
C GLU A 392 63.36 12.23 16.00
N ASP A 393 63.36 13.12 15.00
CA ASP A 393 64.29 14.28 14.94
C ASP A 393 63.73 15.62 15.49
N TYR A 394 62.51 15.68 16.04
CA TYR A 394 61.89 16.97 16.44
C TYR A 394 61.59 17.15 17.94
N LEU A 395 61.97 16.22 18.83
CA LEU A 395 61.73 16.36 20.28
C LEU A 395 62.90 16.93 21.09
N THR A 396 63.93 17.49 20.46
CA THR A 396 64.98 18.24 21.15
C THR A 396 65.26 19.54 20.40
N LEU A 397 64.58 20.63 20.78
CA LEU A 397 65.03 22.04 20.66
C LEU A 397 63.84 23.00 20.88
N ASN A 398 63.67 23.45 22.13
CA ASN A 398 63.53 24.87 22.53
C ASN A 398 62.84 24.99 23.90
N ASP A 399 63.64 24.88 24.94
CA ASP A 399 63.57 25.80 26.08
C ASP A 399 64.05 27.18 25.60
N GLY A 400 63.29 28.24 25.87
CA GLY A 400 63.80 29.60 25.67
C GLY A 400 62.74 30.70 25.53
N ASN A 401 62.57 31.43 26.63
CA ASN A 401 62.03 32.79 26.78
C ASN A 401 60.51 33.01 26.83
N ILE A 402 60.10 33.29 28.06
CA ILE A 402 58.88 33.96 28.50
C ILE A 402 59.02 35.47 28.24
N GLU A 403 58.00 36.10 27.65
CA GLU A 403 57.61 37.47 28.00
C GLU A 403 56.09 37.66 27.81
N ASP A 404 55.45 37.79 28.98
CA ASP A 404 54.21 38.47 29.37
C ASP A 404 53.10 38.75 28.34
N ASP A 405 51.99 38.01 28.46
CA ASP A 405 50.65 38.59 28.28
C ASP A 405 49.69 37.94 29.29
N THR A 406 49.12 38.77 30.16
CA THR A 406 48.43 38.35 31.38
C THR A 406 47.03 37.81 31.08
N MET A 407 46.87 36.48 31.10
CA MET A 407 45.55 35.83 31.10
C MET A 407 44.88 35.97 32.48
N THR A 408 43.64 36.44 32.49
CA THR A 408 42.82 36.66 33.69
C THR A 408 42.34 35.34 34.32
N LYS A 409 42.10 35.36 35.65
CA LYS A 409 41.70 34.20 36.47
C LYS A 409 40.50 33.38 35.96
N ASP A 410 39.65 33.96 35.10
CA ASP A 410 38.53 33.25 34.47
C ASP A 410 38.97 32.27 33.37
N GLN A 411 40.14 32.47 32.75
CA GLN A 411 40.67 31.53 31.77
C GLN A 411 41.39 30.33 32.41
N ILE A 412 41.95 30.49 33.61
CA ILE A 412 42.55 29.38 34.37
C ILE A 412 41.46 28.41 34.85
N ARG A 413 40.28 28.91 35.26
CA ARG A 413 39.15 28.06 35.67
C ARG A 413 38.51 27.28 34.50
N ASN A 414 38.61 27.80 33.28
CA ASN A 414 38.12 27.12 32.08
C ASN A 414 39.14 26.12 31.51
N SER A 415 40.43 26.30 31.80
CA SER A 415 41.51 25.37 31.42
C SER A 415 41.50 24.08 32.27
N GLU A 416 41.30 24.19 33.59
CA GLU A 416 41.17 23.00 34.47
C GLU A 416 39.85 22.24 34.26
N ALA A 417 38.81 22.91 33.76
CA ALA A 417 37.57 22.25 33.33
C ALA A 417 37.70 21.53 31.97
N ALA A 418 38.76 21.83 31.19
CA ALA A 418 39.03 21.21 29.90
C ALA A 418 40.04 20.05 29.98
N SER A 419 40.88 19.98 31.02
CA SER A 419 41.88 18.91 31.20
C SER A 419 41.40 17.71 32.02
N SER A 420 40.15 17.69 32.50
CA SER A 420 39.52 16.52 33.13
C SER A 420 38.69 15.67 32.17
N VAL A 421 38.78 15.94 30.86
CA VAL A 421 38.20 15.10 29.79
C VAL A 421 39.27 14.10 29.32
N GLU A 422 39.66 13.17 30.19
CA GLU A 422 40.49 12.03 29.84
C GLU A 422 39.61 10.77 29.77
N GLN A 423 39.59 10.15 28.58
CA GLN A 423 39.01 8.83 28.25
C GLN A 423 37.51 8.61 28.49
N ALA A 424 36.69 8.93 27.48
CA ALA A 424 35.50 8.12 27.21
C ALA A 424 35.93 6.85 26.44
N GLY A 425 36.50 5.89 27.17
CA GLY A 425 36.59 4.49 26.74
C GLY A 425 35.20 3.85 26.57
N PRO A 426 35.12 2.56 26.20
CA PRO A 426 33.85 1.88 25.92
C PRO A 426 32.90 2.06 27.12
N GLU A 427 31.61 2.29 26.85
CA GLU A 427 30.57 2.49 27.87
C GLU A 427 30.84 1.59 29.08
N PRO A 428 30.96 2.13 30.30
CA PRO A 428 31.10 1.28 31.47
C PRO A 428 29.88 0.37 31.50
N VAL A 429 30.14 -0.94 31.59
CA VAL A 429 29.16 -2.00 31.85
C VAL A 429 28.06 -1.42 32.73
N LYS A 430 26.85 -1.32 32.16
CA LYS A 430 25.67 -0.73 32.82
C LYS A 430 25.64 -1.25 34.26
N LYS A 431 25.83 -0.35 35.24
CA LYS A 431 25.46 -0.66 36.64
C LYS A 431 24.07 -1.29 36.59
N PRO A 432 23.82 -2.42 37.28
CA PRO A 432 22.51 -3.06 37.23
C PRO A 432 21.48 -2.00 37.60
N LEU A 433 20.57 -1.74 36.65
CA LEU A 433 19.50 -0.77 36.81
C LEU A 433 18.75 -1.15 38.09
N ASN A 434 18.51 -0.20 39.01
CA ASN A 434 17.69 -0.46 40.21
C ASN A 434 16.41 -1.21 39.78
N GLU A 435 16.02 -2.25 40.53
CA GLU A 435 14.91 -3.14 40.17
C GLU A 435 13.61 -2.39 39.84
N ALA A 436 13.33 -1.28 40.55
CA ALA A 436 12.19 -0.41 40.30
C ALA A 436 12.29 0.36 38.96
N LYS A 437 13.48 0.80 38.55
CA LYS A 437 13.70 1.44 37.24
C LYS A 437 13.60 0.40 36.11
N ARG A 438 13.99 -0.85 36.37
CA ARG A 438 13.88 -1.97 35.42
C ARG A 438 12.41 -2.36 35.20
N ALA A 439 11.66 -2.57 36.29
CA ALA A 439 10.23 -2.84 36.22
C ALA A 439 9.44 -1.76 35.47
N ARG A 440 9.81 -0.47 35.65
CA ARG A 440 9.17 0.66 34.93
C ARG A 440 9.40 0.61 33.42
N VAL A 441 10.62 0.29 33.00
CA VAL A 441 10.95 0.15 31.57
C VAL A 441 10.24 -1.06 30.98
N ASP A 442 10.13 -2.16 31.72
CA ASP A 442 9.55 -3.41 31.22
C ASP A 442 8.05 -3.26 30.91
N TYR A 443 7.20 -2.77 31.81
CA TYR A 443 5.76 -2.69 31.49
C TYR A 443 5.45 -1.66 30.37
N LEU A 444 6.23 -0.56 30.29
CA LEU A 444 6.12 0.43 29.21
C LEU A 444 6.60 -0.14 27.86
N ALA A 445 7.60 -1.01 27.86
CA ALA A 445 7.98 -1.77 26.67
C ALA A 445 6.84 -2.74 26.26
N GLY A 446 6.23 -3.39 27.25
CA GLY A 446 5.16 -4.35 27.05
C GLY A 446 3.90 -3.78 26.40
N ILE A 447 3.45 -2.60 26.84
CA ILE A 447 2.28 -1.92 26.25
C ILE A 447 2.52 -1.53 24.78
N VAL A 448 3.72 -1.03 24.45
CA VAL A 448 4.06 -0.67 23.07
C VAL A 448 4.11 -1.92 22.20
N ALA A 449 4.66 -3.03 22.70
CA ALA A 449 4.67 -4.32 22.01
C ALA A 449 3.26 -4.84 21.75
N PHE A 450 2.39 -4.74 22.76
CA PHE A 450 1.00 -5.15 22.66
C PHE A 450 0.23 -4.34 21.62
N CYS A 451 0.33 -3.00 21.65
CA CYS A 451 -0.29 -2.14 20.64
C CYS A 451 0.20 -2.48 19.22
N ALA A 452 1.50 -2.74 19.04
CA ALA A 452 2.06 -3.07 17.74
C ALA A 452 1.46 -4.36 17.15
N VAL A 453 1.32 -5.41 17.97
CA VAL A 453 0.71 -6.69 17.53
C VAL A 453 -0.77 -6.52 17.20
N ILE A 454 -1.52 -5.73 17.98
CA ILE A 454 -2.93 -5.47 17.67
C ILE A 454 -3.07 -4.77 16.32
N VAL A 455 -2.22 -3.80 16.02
CA VAL A 455 -2.24 -3.08 14.73
C VAL A 455 -1.98 -4.05 13.57
N THR A 456 -1.04 -4.99 13.69
CA THR A 456 -0.82 -5.99 12.63
C THR A 456 -2.03 -6.90 12.43
N VAL A 457 -2.71 -7.29 13.52
CA VAL A 457 -3.96 -8.08 13.44
C VAL A 457 -5.06 -7.26 12.76
N GLN A 458 -5.18 -5.98 13.08
CA GLN A 458 -6.15 -5.09 12.45
C GLN A 458 -5.90 -4.98 10.93
N HIS A 459 -4.66 -4.80 10.48
CA HIS A 459 -4.33 -4.76 9.04
C HIS A 459 -4.56 -6.10 8.34
N PHE A 460 -4.30 -7.21 9.02
CA PHE A 460 -4.61 -8.54 8.50
C PHE A 460 -6.11 -8.69 8.27
N CYS A 461 -6.94 -8.33 9.26
CA CYS A 461 -8.38 -8.37 9.14
C CYS A 461 -8.90 -7.37 8.08
N LEU A 462 -8.37 -6.15 8.00
CA LEU A 462 -8.76 -5.22 6.92
C LEU A 462 -8.44 -5.77 5.52
N SER A 463 -7.39 -6.60 5.39
CA SER A 463 -7.00 -7.17 4.10
C SER A 463 -7.78 -8.44 3.73
N PHE A 464 -7.93 -9.36 4.69
CA PHE A 464 -8.41 -10.71 4.46
C PHE A 464 -9.72 -11.05 5.18
N VAL A 465 -10.21 -10.24 6.12
CA VAL A 465 -11.48 -10.47 6.83
C VAL A 465 -12.20 -9.13 7.04
N PRO A 466 -12.49 -8.38 5.96
CA PRO A 466 -12.93 -6.99 6.07
C PRO A 466 -14.27 -6.84 6.80
N ALA A 467 -15.16 -7.82 6.65
CA ALA A 467 -16.45 -7.86 7.33
C ALA A 467 -16.33 -7.89 8.85
N ALA A 468 -15.19 -8.32 9.42
CA ALA A 468 -14.95 -8.27 10.85
C ALA A 468 -14.68 -6.86 11.37
N ILE A 469 -14.27 -5.89 10.53
CA ILE A 469 -13.88 -4.54 10.97
C ILE A 469 -14.73 -3.45 10.31
N SER A 470 -14.94 -3.51 9.00
CA SER A 470 -15.60 -2.45 8.25
C SER A 470 -17.11 -2.40 8.55
N PRO A 471 -17.65 -1.25 8.96
CA PRO A 471 -19.08 -1.07 9.15
C PRO A 471 -19.83 -1.06 7.81
N GLY A 472 -21.05 -1.60 7.78
CA GLY A 472 -21.98 -1.57 6.63
C GLY A 472 -22.71 -2.87 6.34
N ASP A 473 -23.72 -2.82 5.47
CA ASP A 473 -24.50 -3.96 4.96
C ASP A 473 -23.71 -4.79 3.93
N ARG A 474 -22.43 -5.04 4.21
CA ARG A 474 -21.58 -5.88 3.37
C ARG A 474 -21.94 -7.35 3.62
N VAL A 475 -21.96 -8.14 2.54
CA VAL A 475 -22.15 -9.57 2.67
C VAL A 475 -20.96 -10.15 3.43
N VAL A 476 -21.25 -11.04 4.38
CA VAL A 476 -20.25 -11.69 5.23
C VAL A 476 -19.90 -13.06 4.66
N HIS A 477 -18.64 -13.47 4.79
CA HIS A 477 -18.26 -14.85 4.43
C HIS A 477 -18.86 -15.81 5.45
N HIS A 478 -18.79 -15.44 6.73
CA HIS A 478 -19.29 -16.23 7.84
C HIS A 478 -20.08 -15.38 8.85
N SER A 479 -21.09 -15.99 9.46
CA SER A 479 -21.92 -15.31 10.48
C SER A 479 -21.10 -14.87 11.71
N SER A 480 -20.00 -15.57 12.02
CA SER A 480 -19.06 -15.21 13.10
C SER A 480 -18.41 -13.84 12.89
N GLU A 481 -18.22 -13.39 11.64
CA GLU A 481 -17.65 -12.07 11.34
C GLU A 481 -18.54 -10.94 11.88
N ASN A 482 -19.87 -11.13 11.88
CA ASN A 482 -20.81 -10.17 12.48
C ASN A 482 -20.61 -10.07 13.99
N PHE A 483 -20.38 -11.19 14.68
CA PHE A 483 -20.09 -11.19 16.12
C PHE A 483 -18.78 -10.44 16.42
N VAL A 484 -17.73 -10.73 15.64
CA VAL A 484 -16.43 -10.04 15.77
C VAL A 484 -16.59 -8.54 15.51
N ARG A 485 -17.30 -8.16 14.44
CA ARG A 485 -17.59 -6.76 14.10
C ARG A 485 -18.35 -6.02 15.20
N MET A 486 -19.31 -6.68 15.82
CA MET A 486 -20.18 -6.03 16.80
C MET A 486 -19.52 -5.88 18.17
N TYR A 487 -18.74 -6.87 18.61
CA TYR A 487 -18.24 -6.92 19.99
C TYR A 487 -16.72 -6.87 20.11
N VAL A 488 -15.98 -7.51 19.20
CA VAL A 488 -14.52 -7.64 19.33
C VAL A 488 -13.80 -6.45 18.71
N SER A 489 -14.16 -6.07 17.49
CA SER A 489 -13.46 -5.02 16.74
C SER A 489 -13.57 -3.63 17.38
N PRO A 490 -14.74 -3.17 17.89
CA PRO A 490 -14.84 -1.88 18.58
C PRO A 490 -13.96 -1.79 19.85
N VAL A 491 -13.67 -2.93 20.48
CA VAL A 491 -12.91 -3.04 21.73
C VAL A 491 -11.41 -3.24 21.46
N ILE A 492 -11.08 -4.23 20.63
CA ILE A 492 -9.70 -4.72 20.45
C ILE A 492 -9.12 -4.26 19.11
N LEU A 493 -9.88 -4.23 18.02
CA LEU A 493 -9.37 -3.89 16.67
C LEU A 493 -9.79 -2.48 16.25
N SER A 494 -9.61 -1.52 17.17
CA SER A 494 -10.01 -0.13 16.99
C SER A 494 -8.82 0.81 17.00
N GLN A 495 -9.03 2.02 16.47
CA GLN A 495 -8.02 3.10 16.44
C GLN A 495 -7.57 3.55 17.85
N LEU A 496 -8.23 3.09 18.92
CA LEU A 496 -7.93 3.40 20.32
C LEU A 496 -6.46 3.12 20.69
N TRP A 497 -5.90 2.01 20.18
CA TRP A 497 -4.54 1.56 20.50
C TRP A 497 -3.45 2.45 19.92
N LEU A 498 -3.74 3.15 18.82
CA LEU A 498 -2.83 4.13 18.24
C LEU A 498 -2.66 5.35 19.17
N GLY A 499 -3.75 5.81 19.79
CA GLY A 499 -3.70 6.86 20.79
C GLY A 499 -2.83 6.47 22.00
N LEU A 500 -2.96 5.23 22.47
CA LEU A 500 -2.16 4.69 23.57
C LEU A 500 -0.67 4.60 23.22
N PHE A 501 -0.35 4.25 21.97
CA PHE A 501 1.01 4.25 21.44
C PHE A 501 1.64 5.65 21.47
N PHE A 502 0.92 6.67 20.96
CA PHE A 502 1.41 8.05 20.97
C PHE A 502 1.60 8.60 22.38
N THR A 503 0.64 8.40 23.28
CA THR A 503 0.73 8.83 24.68
C THR A 503 1.91 8.15 25.40
N SER A 504 2.14 6.86 25.16
CA SER A 504 3.27 6.12 25.75
C SER A 504 4.63 6.64 25.27
N SER A 505 4.71 7.10 24.01
CA SER A 505 5.98 7.52 23.41
C SER A 505 6.63 8.73 24.08
N CYS A 506 5.85 9.61 24.73
CA CYS A 506 6.36 10.77 25.47
C CYS A 506 7.28 10.36 26.62
N ARG A 507 6.99 9.24 27.29
CA ARG A 507 7.70 8.77 28.49
C ARG A 507 9.20 8.64 28.28
N PHE A 508 9.58 8.05 27.15
CA PHE A 508 10.98 7.78 26.86
C PHE A 508 11.78 9.05 26.51
N MET A 509 11.10 10.16 26.22
CA MET A 509 11.74 11.40 25.78
C MET A 509 11.89 12.43 26.89
N VAL A 510 10.87 12.57 27.73
CA VAL A 510 10.78 13.70 28.69
C VAL A 510 11.47 13.42 30.01
N ASP A 511 11.64 12.15 30.37
CA ASP A 511 12.03 11.73 31.72
C ASP A 511 13.32 12.41 32.23
N ARG A 512 14.42 12.35 31.46
CA ARG A 512 15.72 12.89 31.90
C ARG A 512 15.72 14.41 32.05
N TYR A 513 15.04 15.12 31.17
CA TYR A 513 15.00 16.58 31.27
C TYR A 513 14.09 17.06 32.40
N LEU A 514 13.03 16.32 32.76
CA LEU A 514 12.22 16.62 33.94
C LEU A 514 12.99 16.34 35.24
N GLU A 515 13.83 15.31 35.29
CA GLU A 515 14.69 15.02 36.44
C GLU A 515 15.80 16.08 36.59
N ASP A 516 16.67 16.24 35.57
CA ASP A 516 17.94 16.94 35.74
C ASP A 516 17.92 18.40 35.22
N GLY A 517 17.05 18.71 34.24
CA GLY A 517 16.98 20.03 33.62
C GLY A 517 18.12 20.38 32.67
N ASP A 518 18.97 19.42 32.33
CA ASP A 518 20.08 19.63 31.43
C ASP A 518 19.62 19.69 29.95
N LEU A 519 19.83 20.84 29.31
CA LEU A 519 19.53 21.08 27.90
C LEU A 519 20.29 20.15 26.96
N ARG A 520 21.43 19.58 27.38
CA ARG A 520 22.18 18.58 26.58
C ARG A 520 21.33 17.37 26.26
N HIS A 521 20.41 16.97 27.14
CA HIS A 521 19.50 15.87 26.88
C HIS A 521 18.49 16.20 25.77
N ILE A 522 17.93 17.40 25.77
CA ILE A 522 17.02 17.86 24.71
C ILE A 522 17.76 17.92 23.38
N ALA A 523 18.96 18.51 23.35
CA ALA A 523 19.79 18.59 22.15
C ALA A 523 20.13 17.19 21.61
N SER A 524 20.47 16.26 22.51
CA SER A 524 20.78 14.87 22.13
C SER A 524 19.58 14.16 21.50
N VAL A 525 18.39 14.31 22.08
CA VAL A 525 17.17 13.72 21.54
C VAL A 525 16.81 14.35 20.19
N ALA A 526 16.91 15.68 20.06
CA ALA A 526 16.61 16.39 18.82
C ALA A 526 17.49 15.91 17.65
N VAL A 527 18.80 15.79 17.85
CA VAL A 527 19.75 15.37 16.80
C VAL A 527 19.63 13.88 16.47
N ARG A 528 19.44 13.03 17.48
CA ARG A 528 19.49 11.56 17.29
C ARG A 528 18.18 10.94 16.84
N ARG A 529 17.03 11.57 17.08
CA ARG A 529 15.73 10.94 16.86
C ARG A 529 15.39 10.83 15.37
N ILE A 530 15.48 11.92 14.61
CA ILE A 530 15.12 11.93 13.19
C ILE A 530 15.91 10.87 12.40
N PRO A 531 17.25 10.78 12.52
CA PRO A 531 18.03 9.80 11.76
C PRO A 531 17.70 8.36 12.20
N ARG A 532 17.52 8.15 13.50
CA ARG A 532 17.15 6.84 14.06
C ARG A 532 15.79 6.35 13.55
N PHE A 533 14.87 7.25 13.21
CA PHE A 533 13.57 6.89 12.64
C PHE A 533 13.63 6.80 11.11
N MET A 534 14.15 7.82 10.42
CA MET A 534 14.09 7.92 8.96
C MET A 534 14.97 6.89 8.24
N ILE A 535 16.15 6.57 8.76
CA ILE A 535 17.09 5.67 8.08
C ILE A 535 16.51 4.25 7.96
N PRO A 536 16.02 3.60 9.04
CA PRO A 536 15.32 2.33 8.92
C PRO A 536 14.12 2.39 7.97
N VAL A 537 13.32 3.46 8.04
CA VAL A 537 12.14 3.62 7.15
C VAL A 537 12.57 3.66 5.70
N THR A 538 13.54 4.50 5.34
CA THR A 538 14.08 4.59 3.98
C THR A 538 14.68 3.27 3.52
N ALA A 539 15.39 2.54 4.39
CA ALA A 539 15.94 1.23 4.06
C ALA A 539 14.86 0.20 3.73
N ILE A 540 13.79 0.11 4.54
CA ILE A 540 12.69 -0.83 4.30
C ILE A 540 11.85 -0.41 3.08
N VAL A 541 11.53 0.87 2.93
CA VAL A 541 10.79 1.36 1.76
C VAL A 541 11.60 1.12 0.48
N LEU A 542 12.92 1.24 0.52
CA LEU A 542 13.77 0.89 -0.63
C LEU A 542 13.73 -0.60 -0.94
N ILE A 543 13.70 -1.48 0.07
CA ILE A 543 13.50 -2.92 -0.13
C ILE A 543 12.12 -3.18 -0.75
N GLU A 544 11.06 -2.54 -0.24
CA GLU A 544 9.72 -2.66 -0.81
C GLU A 544 9.65 -2.15 -2.25
N TYR A 545 10.29 -1.02 -2.56
CA TYR A 545 10.41 -0.49 -3.93
C TYR A 545 10.88 -1.58 -4.89
N PHE A 546 11.96 -2.29 -4.54
CA PHE A 546 12.49 -3.37 -5.39
C PHE A 546 11.57 -4.60 -5.44
N LEU A 547 10.93 -4.97 -4.33
CA LEU A 547 10.00 -6.10 -4.29
C LEU A 547 8.74 -5.85 -5.12
N ILE A 548 8.16 -4.65 -5.01
CA ILE A 548 6.98 -4.23 -5.76
C ILE A 548 7.32 -4.13 -7.25
N ASP A 549 8.49 -3.57 -7.62
CA ASP A 549 8.94 -3.50 -9.01
C ASP A 549 9.24 -4.89 -9.61
N ALA A 550 9.76 -5.83 -8.80
CA ALA A 550 9.90 -7.24 -9.18
C ALA A 550 8.55 -7.98 -9.31
N GLY A 551 7.43 -7.35 -8.95
CA GLY A 551 6.09 -7.90 -9.08
C GLY A 551 5.65 -8.79 -7.92
N ALA A 552 6.25 -8.66 -6.73
CA ALA A 552 5.87 -9.42 -5.54
C ALA A 552 4.39 -9.23 -5.16
N THR A 553 3.81 -8.07 -5.46
CA THR A 553 2.41 -7.70 -5.17
C THR A 553 1.46 -7.98 -6.33
N ARG A 554 1.88 -8.67 -7.40
CA ARG A 554 1.04 -8.94 -8.59
C ARG A 554 -0.28 -9.65 -8.26
N PHE A 555 -0.30 -10.49 -7.23
CA PHE A 555 -1.48 -11.24 -6.82
C PHE A 555 -2.45 -10.41 -5.98
N LEU A 556 -2.01 -9.27 -5.44
CA LEU A 556 -2.82 -8.39 -4.61
C LEU A 556 -4.05 -7.87 -5.36
N GLN A 557 -3.93 -7.62 -6.66
CA GLN A 557 -5.05 -7.15 -7.48
C GLN A 557 -6.21 -8.16 -7.59
N TYR A 558 -6.00 -9.43 -7.23
CA TYR A 558 -7.05 -10.44 -7.27
C TYR A 558 -7.77 -10.60 -5.92
N THR A 559 -7.16 -10.13 -4.83
CA THR A 559 -7.71 -10.32 -3.49
C THR A 559 -9.05 -9.62 -3.27
N PRO A 560 -9.35 -8.42 -3.82
CA PRO A 560 -10.64 -7.77 -3.59
C PRO A 560 -11.85 -8.61 -4.00
N SER A 561 -11.74 -9.38 -5.09
CA SER A 561 -12.81 -10.26 -5.56
C SER A 561 -13.05 -11.50 -4.67
N ILE A 562 -12.06 -11.84 -3.84
CA ILE A 562 -12.08 -13.01 -2.95
C ILE A 562 -12.44 -12.57 -1.54
N THR A 563 -11.75 -11.57 -0.99
CA THR A 563 -11.92 -11.10 0.39
C THR A 563 -13.02 -10.07 0.55
N TRP A 564 -13.42 -9.43 -0.55
CA TRP A 564 -14.36 -8.31 -0.59
C TRP A 564 -13.82 -7.04 0.12
N SER A 565 -12.49 -6.93 0.18
CA SER A 565 -11.79 -5.74 0.69
C SER A 565 -11.13 -4.96 -0.43
N GLN A 566 -11.40 -3.66 -0.48
CA GLN A 566 -10.69 -2.69 -1.32
C GLN A 566 -9.56 -1.98 -0.56
N TRP A 567 -9.33 -2.32 0.71
CA TRP A 567 -8.27 -1.70 1.52
C TRP A 567 -6.85 -2.03 1.03
N PRO A 568 -6.55 -3.27 0.58
CA PRO A 568 -5.23 -3.59 0.06
C PRO A 568 -4.99 -2.94 -1.30
N TYR A 569 -4.07 -1.99 -1.33
CA TYR A 569 -3.72 -1.24 -2.53
C TYR A 569 -2.27 -0.80 -2.48
N VAL A 570 -1.52 -1.04 -3.54
CA VAL A 570 -0.16 -0.52 -3.69
C VAL A 570 0.18 -0.32 -5.15
N GLU A 571 0.77 0.82 -5.46
CA GLU A 571 1.28 1.13 -6.79
C GLU A 571 2.80 1.15 -6.84
N ARG A 572 3.33 0.96 -8.05
CA ARG A 572 4.74 1.13 -8.31
C ARG A 572 5.07 2.61 -8.36
N PHE A 573 6.19 2.99 -7.75
CA PHE A 573 6.74 4.33 -7.90
C PHE A 573 6.99 4.61 -9.40
N PRO A 574 6.47 5.72 -9.96
CA PRO A 574 6.64 6.00 -11.38
C PRO A 574 8.09 6.34 -11.74
N SER A 575 8.87 6.88 -10.80
CA SER A 575 10.31 7.11 -10.95
C SER A 575 11.02 7.19 -9.61
N PHE A 576 12.34 7.03 -9.61
CA PHE A 576 13.16 7.19 -8.41
C PHE A 576 13.13 8.62 -7.83
N ALA A 577 12.90 9.64 -8.67
CA ALA A 577 12.77 11.02 -8.21
C ALA A 577 11.51 11.22 -7.36
N ILE A 578 10.41 10.55 -7.72
CA ILE A 578 9.17 10.57 -6.93
C ILE A 578 9.39 9.84 -5.61
N PHE A 579 10.08 8.70 -5.62
CA PHE A 579 10.49 8.03 -4.39
C PHE A 579 11.26 8.98 -3.45
N LEU A 580 12.24 9.72 -3.96
CA LEU A 580 13.00 10.67 -3.14
C LEU A 580 12.12 11.82 -2.62
N ASN A 581 11.22 12.34 -3.46
CA ASN A 581 10.28 13.38 -3.07
C ASN A 581 9.37 12.91 -1.92
N GLU A 582 8.80 11.71 -2.04
CA GLU A 582 7.92 11.13 -1.02
C GLU A 582 8.66 10.78 0.29
N MET A 583 9.94 10.37 0.20
CA MET A 583 10.82 10.21 1.36
C MET A 583 11.07 11.53 2.10
N LEU A 584 11.32 12.61 1.36
CA LEU A 584 11.51 13.94 1.95
C LEU A 584 10.19 14.47 2.53
N GLU A 585 9.08 14.28 1.80
CA GLU A 585 7.74 14.62 2.24
C GLU A 585 7.42 13.96 3.59
N LEU A 586 7.70 12.67 3.76
CA LEU A 586 7.46 11.97 5.03
C LEU A 586 8.20 12.59 6.24
N GLY A 587 9.39 13.14 6.02
CA GLY A 587 10.20 13.79 7.06
C GLY A 587 9.78 15.23 7.38
N PHE A 588 9.17 15.94 6.42
CA PHE A 588 8.93 17.39 6.49
C PHE A 588 7.48 17.83 6.23
N LEU A 589 6.53 16.89 6.12
CA LEU A 589 5.11 17.21 5.92
C LEU A 589 4.64 18.17 7.03
N ILE A 590 4.07 19.33 6.69
CA ILE A 590 3.47 20.28 7.64
C ILE A 590 2.20 20.86 7.00
N PRO A 591 1.04 20.92 7.71
CA PRO A 591 0.61 20.16 8.90
C PRO A 591 -0.28 18.96 8.52
N ASN A 592 -0.27 17.87 9.34
CA ASN A 592 -1.19 16.70 9.33
C ASN A 592 -1.77 16.27 7.97
N GLY A 593 -0.99 16.35 6.88
CA GLY A 593 -1.42 15.88 5.57
C GLY A 593 -1.37 14.36 5.47
N PHE A 594 -2.07 13.82 4.50
CA PHE A 594 -1.92 12.44 4.07
C PHE A 594 -0.70 12.36 3.13
N PRO A 595 0.43 11.71 3.53
CA PRO A 595 1.62 11.70 2.70
C PRO A 595 1.43 10.76 1.50
N GLN A 596 1.94 11.15 0.33
CA GLN A 596 1.70 10.39 -0.92
C GLN A 596 2.26 8.97 -0.89
N ILE A 597 3.33 8.75 -0.11
CA ILE A 597 3.94 7.42 0.07
C ILE A 597 2.98 6.31 0.51
N VAL A 598 1.86 6.68 1.12
CA VAL A 598 0.83 5.75 1.58
C VAL A 598 0.27 4.91 0.42
N PHE A 599 0.35 5.40 -0.83
CA PHE A 599 -0.06 4.67 -2.02
C PHE A 599 1.03 3.76 -2.62
N HIS A 600 2.31 4.03 -2.33
CA HIS A 600 3.46 3.29 -2.85
C HIS A 600 4.13 2.38 -1.81
N TYR A 601 3.55 2.28 -0.61
CA TYR A 601 4.04 1.48 0.49
C TYR A 601 3.03 0.40 0.87
N CYS A 602 3.50 -0.80 1.20
CA CYS A 602 2.61 -1.86 1.62
C CYS A 602 2.10 -1.57 3.03
N THR A 603 0.80 -1.22 3.13
CA THR A 603 0.02 -0.72 4.28
C THR A 603 -0.08 0.81 4.34
N GLY A 604 -1.32 1.29 4.30
CA GLY A 604 -1.64 2.71 4.23
C GLY A 604 -1.44 3.52 5.53
N VAL A 605 -0.43 3.18 6.35
CA VAL A 605 -0.27 3.68 7.72
C VAL A 605 0.99 4.47 7.99
N LEU A 606 1.87 4.62 7.00
CA LEU A 606 3.16 5.29 7.18
C LEU A 606 3.02 6.78 7.61
N TRP A 607 1.84 7.37 7.43
CA TRP A 607 1.48 8.69 7.97
C TRP A 607 1.72 8.84 9.49
N THR A 608 1.65 7.75 10.27
CA THR A 608 1.92 7.81 11.72
C THR A 608 3.37 8.19 12.02
N VAL A 609 4.32 7.92 11.11
CA VAL A 609 5.72 8.33 11.22
C VAL A 609 5.83 9.86 11.13
N ALA A 610 5.11 10.49 10.21
CA ALA A 610 5.07 11.95 10.08
C ALA A 610 4.54 12.59 11.38
N VAL A 611 3.43 12.07 11.92
CA VAL A 611 2.87 12.52 13.20
C VAL A 611 3.90 12.39 14.33
N GLN A 612 4.57 11.24 14.43
CA GLN A 612 5.56 10.99 15.48
C GLN A 612 6.78 11.93 15.38
N LEU A 613 7.24 12.21 14.16
CA LEU A 613 8.36 13.13 13.91
C LEU A 613 7.98 14.57 14.25
N GLN A 614 6.83 15.06 13.77
CA GLN A 614 6.34 16.40 14.08
C GLN A 614 6.14 16.60 15.59
N SER A 615 5.47 15.66 16.24
CA SER A 615 5.21 15.74 17.68
C SER A 615 6.49 15.63 18.52
N THR A 616 7.63 15.17 17.96
CA THR A 616 8.94 15.32 18.60
C THR A 616 9.20 16.78 18.98
N TRP A 617 9.06 17.68 18.02
CA TRP A 617 9.37 19.09 18.20
C TRP A 617 8.41 19.74 19.18
N LEU A 618 7.12 19.37 19.09
CA LEU A 618 6.13 19.77 20.08
C LEU A 618 6.56 19.36 21.49
N ILE A 619 6.85 18.08 21.73
CA ILE A 619 7.22 17.57 23.06
C ILE A 619 8.47 18.28 23.61
N LEU A 620 9.51 18.43 22.78
CA LEU A 620 10.77 19.07 23.17
C LEU A 620 10.62 20.58 23.45
N LEU A 621 9.70 21.28 22.78
CA LEU A 621 9.41 22.69 23.08
C LEU A 621 8.49 22.82 24.30
N SER A 622 7.45 22.00 24.38
CA SER A 622 6.49 22.01 25.49
C SER A 622 7.19 21.78 26.84
N ILE A 623 8.11 20.82 26.91
CA ILE A 623 8.81 20.48 28.16
C ILE A 623 9.69 21.63 28.67
N LEU A 624 10.29 22.43 27.77
CA LEU A 624 11.05 23.63 28.13
C LEU A 624 10.15 24.63 28.85
N VAL A 625 9.00 24.95 28.23
CA VAL A 625 8.01 25.87 28.80
C VAL A 625 7.45 25.35 30.13
N ILE A 626 7.09 24.07 30.17
CA ILE A 626 6.49 23.42 31.34
C ILE A 626 7.41 23.48 32.55
N ARG A 627 8.73 23.30 32.38
CA ARG A 627 9.70 23.33 33.48
C ARG A 627 9.84 24.74 34.08
N GLU A 628 9.63 25.79 33.28
CA GLU A 628 9.65 27.19 33.75
C GLU A 628 8.40 27.56 34.57
N ILE A 629 7.28 26.85 34.39
CA ILE A 629 6.05 27.09 35.15
C ILE A 629 6.16 26.44 36.54
N ARG A 630 6.73 27.19 37.49
CA ARG A 630 6.94 26.70 38.88
C ARG A 630 5.66 26.45 39.67
N ASN A 631 4.59 27.20 39.39
CA ASN A 631 3.35 27.11 40.17
C ASN A 631 2.50 25.91 39.68
N PRO A 632 2.21 24.91 40.54
CA PRO A 632 1.49 23.69 40.14
C PRO A 632 0.14 23.96 39.48
N TRP A 633 -0.65 24.91 39.99
CA TRP A 633 -1.95 25.23 39.41
C TRP A 633 -1.84 25.81 38.01
N LYS A 634 -0.90 26.75 37.79
CA LYS A 634 -0.64 27.31 36.45
C LYS A 634 -0.15 26.23 35.48
N ARG A 635 0.65 25.28 35.98
CA ARG A 635 1.18 24.17 35.21
C ARG A 635 0.07 23.21 34.76
N MET A 636 -0.84 22.84 35.67
CA MET A 636 -2.00 22.00 35.34
C MET A 636 -2.99 22.73 34.41
N SER A 637 -3.21 24.03 34.59
CA SER A 637 -4.01 24.84 33.67
C SER A 637 -3.40 24.91 32.27
N PHE A 638 -2.07 24.97 32.16
CA PHE A 638 -1.37 24.93 30.87
C PHE A 638 -1.60 23.59 30.14
N TYR A 639 -1.48 22.46 30.85
CA TYR A 639 -1.80 21.15 30.29
C TYR A 639 -3.26 21.08 29.81
N ALA A 640 -4.21 21.50 30.63
CA ALA A 640 -5.63 21.50 30.28
C ALA A 640 -5.90 22.37 29.05
N PHE A 641 -5.31 23.57 28.99
CA PHE A 641 -5.41 24.46 27.83
C PHE A 641 -4.89 23.79 26.56
N CYS A 642 -3.69 23.20 26.59
CA CYS A 642 -3.10 22.54 25.43
C CYS A 642 -3.89 21.31 24.97
N ILE A 643 -4.41 20.50 25.90
CA ILE A 643 -5.20 19.30 25.57
C ILE A 643 -6.54 19.70 24.94
N VAL A 644 -7.26 20.68 25.51
CA VAL A 644 -8.54 21.14 24.98
C VAL A 644 -8.39 21.79 23.61
N ASN A 645 -7.38 22.64 23.42
CA ASN A 645 -7.11 23.24 22.10
C ASN A 645 -6.66 22.19 21.08
N GLY A 646 -5.85 21.21 21.49
CA GLY A 646 -5.44 20.09 20.64
C GLY A 646 -6.61 19.24 20.18
N TRP A 647 -7.55 18.93 21.10
CA TRP A 647 -8.79 18.23 20.77
C TRP A 647 -9.65 19.07 19.84
N TYR A 648 -9.90 20.35 20.16
CA TYR A 648 -10.72 21.24 19.35
C TYR A 648 -10.19 21.37 17.91
N ALA A 649 -8.86 21.45 17.74
CA ALA A 649 -8.19 21.53 16.45
C ALA A 649 -7.99 20.18 15.73
N GLN A 650 -8.61 19.09 16.22
CA GLN A 650 -8.45 17.73 15.67
C GLN A 650 -7.00 17.29 15.49
N SER A 651 -6.15 17.62 16.47
CA SER A 651 -4.72 17.34 16.42
C SER A 651 -4.32 16.23 17.38
N TRP A 652 -3.47 15.32 16.90
CA TRP A 652 -2.85 14.28 17.72
C TRP A 652 -2.05 14.82 18.91
N ASN A 653 -1.70 16.11 18.89
CA ASN A 653 -1.03 16.84 19.97
C ASN A 653 -1.69 16.63 21.34
N ALA A 654 -3.02 16.51 21.41
CA ALA A 654 -3.72 16.26 22.67
C ALA A 654 -3.24 14.99 23.39
N TYR A 655 -2.98 13.91 22.63
CA TYR A 655 -2.50 12.63 23.15
C TYR A 655 -1.08 12.74 23.69
N PHE A 656 -0.23 13.51 23.02
CA PHE A 656 1.15 13.75 23.46
C PHE A 656 1.18 14.60 24.73
N TYR A 657 0.35 15.65 24.84
CA TYR A 657 0.25 16.46 26.06
C TYR A 657 -0.25 15.64 27.27
N VAL A 658 -1.19 14.72 27.07
CA VAL A 658 -1.57 13.74 28.13
C VAL A 658 -0.35 12.91 28.54
N GLY A 659 0.45 12.44 27.59
CA GLY A 659 1.67 11.69 27.87
C GLY A 659 2.70 12.49 28.68
N ILE A 660 2.89 13.77 28.35
CA ILE A 660 3.78 14.68 29.09
C ILE A 660 3.24 14.93 30.51
N LEU A 661 1.93 15.19 30.65
CA LEU A 661 1.27 15.39 31.94
C LEU A 661 1.49 14.19 32.87
N LEU A 662 1.21 12.98 32.40
CA LEU A 662 1.36 11.78 33.22
C LEU A 662 2.84 11.54 33.59
N SER A 663 3.78 11.88 32.69
CA SER A 663 5.23 11.78 32.96
C SER A 663 5.68 12.75 34.05
N ASP A 664 5.17 13.97 34.00
CA ASP A 664 5.46 15.02 34.97
C ASP A 664 4.87 14.73 36.36
N LEU A 665 3.64 14.19 36.41
CA LEU A 665 3.03 13.71 37.64
C LEU A 665 3.90 12.64 38.33
N ASP A 666 4.49 11.75 37.55
CA ASP A 666 5.36 10.67 38.04
C ASP A 666 6.69 11.19 38.58
N ILE A 667 7.36 12.08 37.84
CA ILE A 667 8.71 12.53 38.18
C ILE A 667 8.68 13.67 39.21
N THR A 668 7.97 14.75 38.91
CA THR A 668 7.96 15.95 39.76
C THR A 668 7.15 15.73 41.02
N TYR A 669 5.95 15.16 40.89
CA TYR A 669 4.99 15.06 42.00
C TYR A 669 4.97 13.68 42.68
N LYS A 670 5.66 12.68 42.11
CA LYS A 670 5.75 11.31 42.66
C LYS A 670 4.39 10.72 43.03
N TYR A 671 3.38 11.02 42.19
CA TYR A 671 1.97 10.78 42.50
C TYR A 671 1.65 9.31 42.79
N ARG A 672 2.40 8.37 42.19
CA ARG A 672 2.26 6.92 42.47
C ARG A 672 2.51 6.59 43.93
N LYS A 673 3.59 7.14 44.52
CA LYS A 673 3.91 6.90 45.94
C LYS A 673 2.81 7.45 46.85
N TYR A 674 2.26 8.61 46.50
CA TYR A 674 1.14 9.23 47.21
C TYR A 674 -0.15 8.39 47.11
N LEU A 675 -0.49 7.92 45.91
CA LEU A 675 -1.69 7.10 45.67
C LEU A 675 -1.63 5.76 46.41
N HIS A 676 -0.48 5.08 46.41
CA HIS A 676 -0.34 3.81 47.13
C HIS A 676 -0.39 3.96 48.66
N SER A 677 -0.06 5.14 49.21
CA SER A 677 -0.24 5.40 50.65
C SER A 677 -1.65 5.86 51.02
N HIS A 678 -2.46 6.32 50.05
CA HIS A 678 -3.82 6.82 50.26
C HIS A 678 -4.84 6.00 49.45
N LEU A 679 -5.16 4.80 49.97
CA LEU A 679 -6.09 3.87 49.32
C LEU A 679 -7.47 4.49 49.03
N TRP A 680 -7.92 5.44 49.86
CA TRP A 680 -9.18 6.15 49.69
C TRP A 680 -9.21 7.08 48.46
N VAL A 681 -8.05 7.51 47.95
CA VAL A 681 -7.94 8.24 46.66
C VAL A 681 -7.71 7.26 45.52
N TYR A 682 -6.92 6.21 45.77
CA TYR A 682 -6.55 5.19 44.79
C TYR A 682 -7.77 4.50 44.17
N TYR A 683 -8.63 3.89 44.99
CA TYR A 683 -9.76 3.10 44.48
C TYR A 683 -10.78 3.93 43.71
N PRO A 684 -11.20 5.13 44.17
CA PRO A 684 -12.07 6.01 43.39
C PRO A 684 -11.44 6.45 42.07
N LEU A 685 -10.14 6.78 42.05
CA LEU A 685 -9.44 7.18 40.82
C LEU A 685 -9.41 6.02 39.81
N VAL A 686 -8.95 4.84 40.23
CA VAL A 686 -8.89 3.65 39.36
C VAL A 686 -10.28 3.27 38.86
N THR A 687 -11.30 3.32 39.71
CA THR A 687 -12.69 3.05 39.32
C THR A 687 -13.19 4.07 38.30
N THR A 688 -12.94 5.36 38.51
CA THR A 688 -13.31 6.43 37.58
C THR A 688 -12.61 6.25 36.23
N CYS A 689 -11.30 6.02 36.22
CA CYS A 689 -10.56 5.75 34.98
C CYS A 689 -11.08 4.49 34.29
N THR A 690 -11.41 3.44 35.03
CA THR A 690 -11.95 2.19 34.46
C THR A 690 -13.32 2.42 33.82
N LEU A 691 -14.21 3.16 34.48
CA LEU A 691 -15.52 3.54 33.92
C LEU A 691 -15.38 4.41 32.68
N LEU A 692 -14.42 5.35 32.66
CA LEU A 692 -14.13 6.17 31.48
C LEU A 692 -13.56 5.34 30.32
N ALA A 693 -12.63 4.42 30.60
CA ALA A 693 -12.08 3.51 29.59
C ALA A 693 -13.18 2.62 28.99
N ILE A 694 -14.02 2.01 29.84
CA ILE A 694 -15.16 1.21 29.41
C ILE A 694 -16.15 2.06 28.62
N GLY A 695 -16.51 3.25 29.10
CA GLY A 695 -17.43 4.16 28.41
C GLY A 695 -16.92 4.58 27.03
N ALA A 696 -15.63 4.87 26.90
CA ALA A 696 -15.00 5.20 25.63
C ALA A 696 -15.01 4.00 24.66
N VAL A 697 -14.74 2.79 25.14
CA VAL A 697 -14.82 1.56 24.34
C VAL A 697 -16.26 1.26 23.92
N VAL A 698 -17.21 1.33 24.84
CA VAL A 698 -18.64 1.09 24.59
C VAL A 698 -19.20 2.11 23.59
N SER A 699 -18.69 3.34 23.57
CA SER A 699 -19.08 4.35 22.58
C SER A 699 -18.81 3.92 21.13
N ASN A 700 -17.85 3.00 20.89
CA ASN A 700 -17.62 2.43 19.56
C ASN A 700 -18.61 1.31 19.20
N ILE A 701 -19.29 0.72 20.20
CA ILE A 701 -20.33 -0.30 20.00
C ILE A 701 -21.69 0.38 19.77
N THR A 702 -21.94 1.52 20.40
CA THR A 702 -23.20 2.28 20.32
C THR A 702 -23.74 2.50 18.89
N PRO A 703 -22.92 2.81 17.87
CA PRO A 703 -23.39 2.98 16.49
C PRO A 703 -23.91 1.68 15.85
N GLN A 704 -23.51 0.52 16.36
CA GLN A 704 -24.01 -0.79 15.90
C GLN A 704 -25.37 -1.14 16.52
N LEU A 705 -25.68 -0.55 17.68
CA LEU A 705 -26.90 -0.82 18.46
C LEU A 705 -27.96 0.28 18.30
N THR A 706 -27.54 1.50 17.98
CA THR A 706 -28.39 2.69 17.94
C THR A 706 -28.03 3.55 16.73
N LYS A 707 -28.94 4.46 16.34
CA LYS A 707 -28.65 5.44 15.28
C LYS A 707 -27.65 6.53 15.69
N PHE A 708 -27.26 6.60 16.96
CA PHE A 708 -26.37 7.62 17.47
C PHE A 708 -24.90 7.19 17.31
N ASN A 709 -24.10 8.06 16.68
CA ASN A 709 -22.67 7.85 16.52
C ASN A 709 -21.89 9.02 17.12
N LEU A 710 -21.21 8.75 18.25
CA LEU A 710 -20.45 9.77 18.98
C LEU A 710 -19.39 10.42 18.10
N SER A 711 -18.68 9.65 17.27
CA SER A 711 -17.60 10.18 16.41
C SER A 711 -18.13 11.11 15.32
N VAL A 712 -19.33 10.88 14.77
CA VAL A 712 -19.96 11.79 13.80
C VAL A 712 -20.43 13.06 14.49
N SER A 713 -21.08 12.91 15.65
CA SER A 713 -21.56 14.06 16.44
C SER A 713 -20.40 14.95 16.90
N GLU A 714 -19.31 14.34 17.34
CA GLU A 714 -18.07 15.02 17.72
C GLU A 714 -17.47 15.74 16.52
N ASN A 715 -17.33 15.06 15.37
CA ASN A 715 -16.75 15.63 14.15
C ASN A 715 -17.41 16.96 13.76
N GLY A 716 -18.72 17.07 13.96
CA GLY A 716 -19.49 18.28 13.68
C GLY A 716 -19.10 19.52 14.52
N TRP A 717 -18.53 19.35 15.72
CA TRP A 717 -18.14 20.46 16.60
C TRP A 717 -16.79 21.08 16.23
N HIS A 718 -16.00 20.38 15.42
CA HIS A 718 -14.68 20.84 15.03
C HIS A 718 -14.75 21.86 13.87
N PRO A 719 -13.76 22.76 13.77
CA PRO A 719 -13.65 23.68 12.65
C PRO A 719 -13.12 22.98 11.40
N ASP A 720 -13.73 23.25 10.25
CA ASP A 720 -13.17 22.88 8.94
C ASP A 720 -11.95 23.77 8.63
N TRP A 721 -10.82 23.18 8.25
CA TRP A 721 -9.58 23.92 7.98
C TRP A 721 -9.70 24.91 6.82
N ALA A 722 -10.53 24.61 5.81
CA ALA A 722 -10.67 25.47 4.64
C ALA A 722 -11.56 26.69 4.90
N THR A 723 -12.65 26.50 5.66
CA THR A 723 -13.70 27.52 5.83
C THR A 723 -13.77 28.11 7.24
N ALA A 724 -13.03 27.54 8.20
CA ALA A 724 -13.07 27.84 9.63
C ALA A 724 -14.47 27.71 10.28
N SER A 725 -15.46 27.21 9.52
CA SER A 725 -16.83 27.01 9.97
C SER A 725 -16.97 25.63 10.63
N PRO A 726 -17.94 25.42 11.53
CA PRO A 726 -18.20 24.09 12.09
C PRO A 726 -18.47 23.08 10.95
N VAL A 727 -17.85 21.90 11.02
CA VAL A 727 -17.95 20.85 9.98
C VAL A 727 -19.41 20.44 9.70
N THR A 728 -20.33 20.62 10.66
CA THR A 728 -21.78 20.44 10.41
C THR A 728 -22.35 21.30 9.29
N GLN A 729 -21.75 22.46 9.01
CA GLN A 729 -22.25 23.44 8.03
C GLN A 729 -21.62 23.25 6.65
N THR A 730 -20.68 22.31 6.51
CA THR A 730 -19.99 22.01 5.25
C THR A 730 -20.39 20.63 4.72
N LYS A 731 -19.98 20.31 3.48
CA LYS A 731 -20.15 18.95 2.90
C LYS A 731 -19.37 17.87 3.69
N GLY A 732 -18.53 18.26 4.65
CA GLY A 732 -17.73 17.39 5.49
C GLY A 732 -18.44 16.80 6.72
N SER A 733 -19.75 17.02 6.90
CA SER A 733 -20.57 16.42 7.97
C SER A 733 -20.76 14.90 7.79
N GLN A 734 -19.66 14.17 7.65
CA GLN A 734 -19.58 12.73 7.51
C GLN A 734 -18.76 12.13 8.65
N TYR A 735 -18.61 10.81 8.64
CA TYR A 735 -17.75 10.10 9.58
C TYR A 735 -16.28 10.54 9.39
N PRO A 736 -15.55 10.85 10.48
CA PRO A 736 -14.19 11.37 10.36
C PRO A 736 -13.24 10.36 9.71
N GLU A 737 -12.28 10.87 8.95
CA GLU A 737 -11.26 10.05 8.29
C GLU A 737 -10.42 9.26 9.30
N TYR A 738 -9.84 8.15 8.87
CA TYR A 738 -9.19 7.18 9.77
C TYR A 738 -7.90 7.69 10.42
N PHE A 739 -7.29 8.77 9.92
CA PHE A 739 -6.13 9.42 10.53
C PHE A 739 -6.51 10.59 11.44
N VAL A 740 -7.79 10.93 11.56
CA VAL A 740 -8.27 12.02 12.43
C VAL A 740 -8.41 11.48 13.87
N PRO A 741 -7.87 12.20 14.88
CA PRO A 741 -8.02 11.81 16.28
C PRO A 741 -9.47 12.00 16.76
N ARG A 742 -9.88 11.16 17.73
CA ARG A 742 -11.26 11.16 18.27
C ARG A 742 -11.27 11.34 19.79
N LEU A 743 -12.34 11.90 20.35
CA LEU A 743 -12.51 12.11 21.79
C LEU A 743 -12.54 10.80 22.55
N ASN A 744 -13.28 9.80 22.05
CA ASN A 744 -13.30 8.49 22.68
C ASN A 744 -11.90 7.83 22.68
N GLY A 745 -11.14 8.02 21.60
CA GLY A 745 -9.72 7.71 21.51
C GLY A 745 -8.91 8.35 22.65
N LEU A 746 -9.09 9.64 22.87
CA LEU A 746 -8.34 10.43 23.85
C LEU A 746 -8.70 10.02 25.28
N ILE A 747 -9.99 9.83 25.57
CA ILE A 747 -10.48 9.39 26.88
C ILE A 747 -9.95 7.98 27.19
N ALA A 748 -10.01 7.05 26.23
CA ALA A 748 -9.49 5.70 26.45
C ALA A 748 -7.97 5.69 26.60
N ALA A 749 -7.21 6.39 25.75
CA ALA A 749 -5.76 6.44 25.85
C ALA A 749 -5.30 7.04 27.19
N SER A 750 -5.92 8.15 27.61
CA SER A 750 -5.60 8.79 28.90
C SER A 750 -5.94 7.90 30.10
N SER A 751 -7.13 7.31 30.12
CA SER A 751 -7.59 6.45 31.22
C SER A 751 -6.83 5.12 31.29
N LEU A 752 -6.64 4.42 30.17
CA LEU A 752 -5.89 3.16 30.10
C LEU A 752 -4.43 3.36 30.48
N GLN A 753 -3.77 4.40 29.95
CA GLN A 753 -2.39 4.70 30.33
C GLN A 753 -2.26 4.94 31.84
N THR A 754 -3.20 5.70 32.41
CA THR A 754 -3.24 5.98 33.85
C THR A 754 -3.42 4.70 34.68
N ILE A 755 -4.34 3.82 34.27
CA ILE A 755 -4.57 2.52 34.94
C ILE A 755 -3.31 1.65 34.89
N ILE A 756 -2.68 1.54 33.72
CA ILE A 756 -1.49 0.71 33.51
C ILE A 756 -0.33 1.16 34.41
N GLU A 757 -0.21 2.46 34.65
CA GLU A 757 0.87 3.01 35.46
C GLU A 757 0.66 2.96 36.97
N ILE A 758 -0.59 2.87 37.40
CA ILE A 758 -0.96 2.87 38.82
C ILE A 758 -1.28 1.46 39.33
N SER A 759 -1.70 0.54 38.44
CA SER A 759 -2.09 -0.82 38.79
C SER A 759 -0.92 -1.81 38.71
N PRO A 760 -0.47 -2.40 39.84
CA PRO A 760 0.59 -3.41 39.84
C PRO A 760 0.19 -4.65 39.02
N PHE A 761 -1.10 -4.98 38.99
CA PHE A 761 -1.61 -6.13 38.22
C PHE A 761 -1.43 -5.93 36.71
N MET A 762 -1.74 -4.73 36.20
CA MET A 762 -1.53 -4.43 34.77
C MET A 762 -0.05 -4.37 34.42
N GLN A 763 0.79 -3.84 35.31
CA GLN A 763 2.24 -3.85 35.12
C GLN A 763 2.77 -5.29 35.05
N MET A 764 2.31 -6.18 35.93
CA MET A 764 2.68 -7.59 35.90
C MET A 764 2.32 -8.27 34.57
N ILE A 765 1.12 -8.00 34.04
CA ILE A 765 0.68 -8.56 32.73
C ILE A 765 1.58 -8.06 31.60
N LEU A 766 1.86 -6.75 31.57
CA LEU A 766 2.62 -6.12 30.49
C LEU A 766 4.13 -6.40 30.59
N SER A 767 4.66 -6.66 31.78
CA SER A 767 6.04 -7.12 32.01
C SER A 767 6.27 -8.60 31.61
N ASN A 768 5.34 -9.23 30.90
CA ASN A 768 5.49 -10.60 30.40
C ASN A 768 6.71 -10.74 29.47
N ARG A 769 7.48 -11.83 29.65
CA ARG A 769 8.67 -12.18 28.85
C ARG A 769 8.43 -12.21 27.35
N VAL A 770 7.24 -12.66 26.91
CA VAL A 770 6.89 -12.71 25.48
C VAL A 770 6.87 -11.29 24.89
N LEU A 771 6.21 -10.34 25.55
CA LEU A 771 6.15 -8.95 25.11
C LEU A 771 7.53 -8.28 25.15
N GLN A 772 8.35 -8.60 26.16
CA GLN A 772 9.74 -8.10 26.22
C GLN A 772 10.61 -8.62 25.08
N THR A 773 10.36 -9.85 24.60
CA THR A 773 11.09 -10.42 23.46
C THR A 773 10.67 -9.75 22.15
N ILE A 774 9.40 -9.35 22.03
CA ILE A 774 8.89 -8.63 20.85
C ILE A 774 9.34 -7.17 20.83
N PHE A 775 9.52 -6.54 21.99
CA PHE A 775 9.77 -5.10 22.10
C PHE A 775 10.90 -4.54 21.22
N PRO A 776 12.11 -5.15 21.16
CA PRO A 776 13.19 -4.69 20.29
C PRO A 776 12.81 -4.68 18.80
N HIS A 777 11.86 -5.52 18.42
CA HIS A 777 11.49 -5.77 17.04
C HIS A 777 10.26 -4.97 16.56
N ILE A 778 9.61 -4.21 17.42
CA ILE A 778 8.33 -3.53 17.13
C ILE A 778 8.42 -2.67 15.88
N PHE A 779 9.49 -1.91 15.73
CA PHE A 779 9.63 -0.99 14.60
C PHE A 779 9.78 -1.73 13.27
N THR A 780 10.58 -2.80 13.25
CA THR A 780 10.71 -3.66 12.07
C THR A 780 9.41 -4.39 11.75
N ILE A 781 8.70 -4.91 12.76
CA ILE A 781 7.37 -5.53 12.59
C ILE A 781 6.41 -4.52 11.95
N TYR A 782 6.37 -3.30 12.49
CA TYR A 782 5.55 -2.22 11.98
C TYR A 782 5.85 -1.90 10.51
N LEU A 783 7.11 -1.94 10.08
CA LEU A 783 7.45 -1.67 8.68
C LEU A 783 7.16 -2.88 7.77
N ILE A 784 7.57 -4.09 8.12
CA ILE A 784 7.60 -5.22 7.16
C ILE A 784 6.30 -6.05 7.09
N HIS A 785 5.41 -5.97 8.10
CA HIS A 785 4.22 -6.85 8.12
C HIS A 785 3.33 -6.66 6.88
N GLY A 786 3.22 -5.42 6.39
CA GLY A 786 2.43 -5.07 5.22
C GLY A 786 2.87 -5.78 3.96
N VAL A 787 4.16 -5.69 3.62
CA VAL A 787 4.70 -6.35 2.42
C VAL A 787 4.56 -7.86 2.50
N ILE A 788 4.72 -8.49 3.67
CA ILE A 788 4.53 -9.93 3.84
C ILE A 788 3.06 -10.32 3.57
N PHE A 789 2.12 -9.60 4.15
CA PHE A 789 0.69 -9.87 3.97
C PHE A 789 0.28 -9.68 2.50
N TRP A 790 0.69 -8.58 1.89
CA TRP A 790 0.24 -8.21 0.54
C TRP A 790 1.00 -8.91 -0.59
N SER A 791 2.17 -9.50 -0.32
CA SER A 791 2.89 -10.37 -1.26
C SER A 791 2.56 -11.85 -1.04
N TRP A 792 3.20 -12.49 -0.06
CA TRP A 792 3.03 -13.91 0.27
C TRP A 792 1.57 -14.25 0.60
N GLY A 793 0.92 -13.46 1.45
CA GLY A 793 -0.46 -13.72 1.86
C GLY A 793 -1.44 -13.68 0.70
N SER A 794 -1.33 -12.68 -0.18
CA SER A 794 -2.13 -12.57 -1.40
C SER A 794 -1.88 -13.72 -2.38
N TRP A 795 -0.62 -14.09 -2.59
CA TRP A 795 -0.28 -15.24 -3.45
C TRP A 795 -0.90 -16.53 -2.93
N LEU A 796 -0.72 -16.81 -1.63
CA LEU A 796 -1.22 -18.04 -1.02
C LEU A 796 -2.76 -18.09 -1.04
N LEU A 797 -3.43 -16.97 -0.75
CA LEU A 797 -4.90 -16.91 -0.83
C LEU A 797 -5.41 -17.23 -2.23
N VAL A 798 -4.80 -16.62 -3.25
CA VAL A 798 -5.16 -16.85 -4.65
C VAL A 798 -4.89 -18.31 -5.04
N PHE A 799 -3.74 -18.85 -4.63
CA PHE A 799 -3.37 -20.24 -4.88
C PHE A 799 -4.37 -21.23 -4.28
N LEU A 800 -4.76 -21.03 -3.01
CA LEU A 800 -5.74 -21.89 -2.32
C LEU A 800 -7.14 -21.78 -2.93
N THR A 801 -7.53 -20.59 -3.36
CA THR A 801 -8.80 -20.35 -4.06
C THR A 801 -8.86 -21.09 -5.39
N ASP A 802 -7.77 -21.10 -6.16
CA ASP A 802 -7.71 -21.83 -7.44
C ASP A 802 -7.88 -23.34 -7.24
N HIS A 803 -7.42 -23.89 -6.10
CA HIS A 803 -7.54 -25.29 -5.71
C HIS A 803 -8.85 -25.63 -4.97
N ASN A 804 -9.81 -24.71 -4.90
CA ASN A 804 -11.13 -24.88 -4.26
C ASN A 804 -11.09 -25.17 -2.74
N PHE A 805 -10.10 -24.64 -2.02
CA PHE A 805 -10.16 -24.65 -0.55
C PHE A 805 -11.28 -23.72 -0.05
N SER A 806 -11.83 -24.03 1.13
CA SER A 806 -12.79 -23.13 1.78
C SER A 806 -12.11 -21.83 2.21
N TYR A 807 -12.89 -20.76 2.29
CA TYR A 807 -12.38 -19.43 2.65
C TYR A 807 -11.75 -19.41 4.05
N ASP A 808 -12.42 -20.00 5.05
CA ASP A 808 -11.91 -20.12 6.43
C ASP A 808 -10.53 -20.76 6.53
N VAL A 809 -10.35 -21.90 5.85
CA VAL A 809 -9.08 -22.63 5.84
C VAL A 809 -8.02 -21.79 5.15
N SER A 810 -8.39 -21.13 4.04
CA SER A 810 -7.49 -20.29 3.27
C SER A 810 -6.98 -19.10 4.10
N VAL A 811 -7.87 -18.36 4.75
CA VAL A 811 -7.50 -17.22 5.61
C VAL A 811 -6.69 -17.67 6.81
N THR A 812 -7.04 -18.80 7.44
CA THR A 812 -6.28 -19.32 8.59
C THR A 812 -4.85 -19.70 8.20
N LEU A 813 -4.67 -20.41 7.08
CA LEU A 813 -3.35 -20.76 6.57
C LEU A 813 -2.54 -19.52 6.17
N VAL A 814 -3.18 -18.54 5.53
CA VAL A 814 -2.56 -17.26 5.20
C VAL A 814 -2.10 -16.53 6.45
N GLY A 815 -2.91 -16.48 7.51
CA GLY A 815 -2.53 -15.89 8.80
C GLY A 815 -1.34 -16.59 9.44
N VAL A 816 -1.42 -17.91 9.65
CA VAL A 816 -0.38 -18.69 10.32
C VAL A 816 0.95 -18.60 9.57
N THR A 817 0.93 -18.76 8.25
CA THR A 817 2.17 -18.71 7.44
C THR A 817 2.74 -17.30 7.36
N SER A 818 1.90 -16.26 7.25
CA SER A 818 2.38 -14.88 7.23
C SER A 818 3.04 -14.47 8.55
N TYR A 819 2.45 -14.84 9.70
CA TYR A 819 3.07 -14.58 11.00
C TYR A 819 4.32 -15.45 11.24
N ALA A 820 4.37 -16.66 10.70
CA ALA A 820 5.58 -17.48 10.74
C ALA A 820 6.73 -16.84 9.94
N ILE A 821 6.45 -16.36 8.72
CA ILE A 821 7.44 -15.64 7.90
C ILE A 821 7.87 -14.35 8.61
N LEU A 822 6.93 -13.58 9.16
CA LEU A 822 7.23 -12.39 9.93
C LEU A 822 8.19 -12.71 11.10
N GLY A 823 7.91 -13.78 11.86
CA GLY A 823 8.76 -14.23 12.97
C GLY A 823 10.16 -14.69 12.54
N LEU A 824 10.34 -15.17 11.30
CA LEU A 824 11.63 -15.56 10.75
C LEU A 824 12.43 -14.36 10.20
N VAL A 825 11.74 -13.41 9.57
CA VAL A 825 12.36 -12.25 8.90
C VAL A 825 12.79 -11.19 9.91
N VAL A 826 11.97 -10.96 10.94
CA VAL A 826 12.18 -9.88 11.92
C VAL A 826 13.51 -9.97 12.67
N PRO A 827 13.95 -11.13 13.20
CA PRO A 827 15.25 -11.25 13.87
C PRO A 827 16.45 -10.94 12.96
N ILE A 828 16.30 -11.08 11.64
CA ILE A 828 17.33 -10.79 10.65
C ILE A 828 17.35 -9.31 10.30
N LEU A 829 16.17 -8.73 10.04
CA LEU A 829 16.06 -7.33 9.60
C LEU A 829 16.26 -6.32 10.73
N THR A 830 15.81 -6.62 11.96
CA THR A 830 15.91 -5.65 13.07
C THR A 830 17.34 -5.22 13.34
N PRO A 831 18.34 -6.13 13.48
CA PRO A 831 19.72 -5.71 13.66
C PRO A 831 20.25 -4.85 12.52
N MET A 832 19.90 -5.19 11.27
CA MET A 832 20.36 -4.43 10.10
C MET A 832 19.87 -2.99 10.13
N THR A 833 18.58 -2.78 10.42
CA THR A 833 18.00 -1.44 10.43
C THR A 833 18.40 -0.65 11.68
N ASP A 834 18.40 -1.30 12.84
CA ASP A 834 18.65 -0.63 14.12
C ASP A 834 20.10 -0.24 14.29
N VAL A 835 21.06 -1.11 13.92
CA VAL A 835 22.49 -0.78 14.00
C VAL A 835 22.81 0.41 13.11
N LEU A 836 22.29 0.42 11.89
CA LEU A 836 22.55 1.48 10.91
C LEU A 836 21.98 2.83 11.39
N GLY A 837 20.75 2.84 11.91
CA GLY A 837 20.13 4.04 12.47
C GLY A 837 20.81 4.51 13.75
N MET A 838 21.17 3.60 14.67
CA MET A 838 21.78 3.94 15.95
C MET A 838 23.22 4.40 15.83
N ASP A 839 24.03 3.75 14.98
CA ASP A 839 25.42 4.12 14.77
C ASP A 839 25.53 5.47 14.10
N LEU A 840 24.75 5.75 13.05
CA LEU A 840 24.79 7.05 12.40
C LEU A 840 24.31 8.16 13.34
N ALA A 841 23.23 7.93 14.10
CA ALA A 841 22.76 8.88 15.10
C ALA A 841 23.82 9.17 16.18
N ARG A 842 24.60 8.16 16.59
CA ARG A 842 25.73 8.32 17.52
C ARG A 842 26.84 9.18 16.91
N HIS A 843 27.22 8.93 15.66
CA HIS A 843 28.23 9.72 14.95
C HIS A 843 27.79 11.17 14.75
N TRP A 844 26.53 11.41 14.36
CA TRP A 844 26.00 12.77 14.19
C TRP A 844 25.99 13.54 15.51
N TRP A 845 25.63 12.88 16.61
CA TRP A 845 25.74 13.51 17.93
C TRP A 845 27.19 13.79 18.32
N ALA A 846 28.11 12.86 18.07
CA ALA A 846 29.53 13.10 18.36
C ALA A 846 30.04 14.31 17.58
N PHE A 847 29.72 14.39 16.28
CA PHE A 847 30.04 15.52 15.43
C PHE A 847 29.42 16.84 15.93
N ALA A 848 28.17 16.81 16.40
CA ALA A 848 27.47 18.00 16.90
C ALA A 848 27.91 18.43 18.31
N SER A 849 28.43 17.52 19.13
CA SER A 849 28.77 17.78 20.54
C SER A 849 30.26 18.01 20.80
N GLN A 850 31.13 17.52 19.92
CA GLN A 850 32.58 17.72 20.02
C GLN A 850 33.00 19.02 19.32
N ILE A 851 33.97 19.72 19.91
CA ILE A 851 34.60 20.88 19.27
C ILE A 851 35.38 20.35 18.05
N GLN A 852 35.05 20.88 16.87
CA GLN A 852 35.73 20.48 15.64
C GLN A 852 37.23 20.78 15.77
N PRO A 853 38.12 19.84 15.39
CA PRO A 853 39.54 20.14 15.33
C PRO A 853 39.79 21.33 14.40
N PRO A 854 40.80 22.17 14.67
CA PRO A 854 41.08 23.34 13.83
C PRO A 854 41.24 22.92 12.37
N LYS A 855 40.54 23.64 11.48
CA LYS A 855 40.53 23.36 10.04
C LYS A 855 41.96 23.34 9.52
N ARG A 856 42.46 22.15 9.15
CA ARG A 856 43.81 22.00 8.59
C ARG A 856 43.83 22.57 7.18
N SER A 857 44.96 23.17 6.78
CA SER A 857 45.20 23.61 5.39
C SER A 857 44.93 22.43 4.44
N THR A 858 44.37 22.69 3.25
CA THR A 858 44.20 21.67 2.21
C THR A 858 45.51 21.04 1.77
N MET A 859 46.65 21.66 2.11
CA MET A 859 47.98 21.12 1.86
C MET A 859 48.48 20.21 2.98
N PHE A 860 47.84 20.09 4.15
CA PHE A 860 48.33 19.21 5.23
C PHE A 860 48.40 17.74 4.78
N PRO A 861 49.52 17.02 5.00
CA PRO A 861 50.70 17.38 5.81
C PRO A 861 51.83 18.10 5.04
N PHE A 862 51.64 18.42 3.77
CA PHE A 862 52.61 19.10 2.92
C PHE A 862 52.72 20.60 3.24
N PRO A 863 53.94 21.17 3.12
CA PRO A 863 54.15 22.59 3.35
C PRO A 863 53.50 23.43 2.23
N ASP A 864 52.96 24.60 2.59
CA ASP A 864 52.16 25.45 1.69
C ASP A 864 52.92 25.97 0.45
N ASN A 865 54.23 25.75 0.38
CA ASN A 865 55.12 26.10 -0.72
C ASN A 865 55.30 24.96 -1.76
N LEU A 866 54.70 23.78 -1.58
CA LEU A 866 54.85 22.65 -2.50
C LEU A 866 54.44 23.00 -3.96
N LEU A 867 53.41 23.84 -4.13
CA LEU A 867 52.91 24.27 -5.44
C LEU A 867 53.54 25.57 -5.96
N ARG A 868 54.32 26.28 -5.13
CA ARG A 868 55.03 27.51 -5.54
C ARG A 868 56.40 27.24 -6.15
N ASN A 869 56.92 26.02 -6.03
CA ASN A 869 58.20 25.61 -6.61
C ASN A 869 58.04 24.87 -7.97
N ARG A 870 57.03 25.23 -8.77
CA ARG A 870 56.92 24.79 -10.16
C ARG A 870 57.20 25.92 -11.13
#